data_AF-A0A943I3S6-F1
#
_entry.id   AF-A0A943I3S6-F1
#
_cell.length_a   1.000
_cell.length_b   1.000
_cell.length_c   1.000
_cell.angle_alpha   90.00
_cell.angle_beta   90.00
_cell.angle_gamma   90.00
#
_symmetry.space_group_name_H-M   'P 1'
#
loop_
_entity.id
_entity.type
_entity.pdbx_description
1 polymer ?
#
loop_
_entity_poly.entity_id
_entity_poly.type
_entity_poly.pdbx_seq_one_letter_code
_entity_poly.pdbx_strand_id
1 'polypeptide(L)'
;MGIGIFFLVLFVLIIAALPIGGVFSFLSMLPHLANHAFSFGVSDVARAMFSGLNSFTLLAVPMFMVSGMIMARGGISKKLFNFFGYFIGNKTAGFPCAVVVTCMFYAAISGSSPATVSAVGAMTIPFLVSMGYDKIFATSIVTVAGGLGVIIPPSISYIVYASIANCSPSKLFIAGIIPGVLIGFALMVYCYIYCKKHGEDKQKLQESYDELHKDGLWKLFKDSFFALMTPVIILGTIYTGICSPTEAAVISVFYGLFVCICVYRTLSIKDLGHVFMEGAKTYVNILFVIAAAAAFAKVLTLLRYPQTISQGVLALSDNKYAVLLIMNLVMLVCGMFIDNIPNIMILTPIMVPVATALGVDPIHFGIIMTCNLAIGMVTPPMGINLFVASGMTKIPMLKLARAVVPFLVTFLISLGLITAVPGISMGLVSALSKDTAKVAATTTPALDADADFYGKNIKALDPASIPAEYHWRAAMTVADSSINYKMVSEFAYLIHQKSGGKITVDIYPSGQLGNTTEFTEAVVSGSIDIGTGMTTDLVDFIPQYAVFDMPNLFDDVKQMRAVLSGNFPTIMNQYCNAGGIQMLGYSDAGFRQLTTNKIVRKLDDLKGQKIRVMTNPYHLAYWDALGAAATPMQFTEVFMGLQQGTIDGQENPYMNIVGNNVQEVQKYVIETNHIGHIITFFMNKDVYHSLPENVRQLVDECAAAATAYGNAKADASIKQYKQICIDAGDQIITLDPSVVEEIRQKGKVVQQMVRRDVGNKIVDQLMDAIAQTKKQ
;
A
#
# COMPACT_ATOMS: atom_id res chain seq x y z
N MET A 1 27.42 -2.78 4.90
CA MET A 1 27.55 -4.25 4.77
C MET A 1 27.32 -4.63 3.33
N GLY A 2 28.03 -5.62 2.77
CA GLY A 2 27.81 -6.04 1.39
C GLY A 2 26.49 -6.82 1.22
N ILE A 3 25.79 -6.61 0.11
CA ILE A 3 24.49 -7.25 -0.20
C ILE A 3 24.55 -8.77 -0.12
N GLY A 4 25.61 -9.39 -0.66
CA GLY A 4 25.78 -10.85 -0.64
C GLY A 4 25.90 -11.42 0.78
N ILE A 5 26.61 -10.73 1.68
CA ILE A 5 26.75 -11.13 3.08
C ILE A 5 25.39 -11.00 3.80
N PHE A 6 24.66 -9.90 3.57
CA PHE A 6 23.34 -9.69 4.16
C PHE A 6 22.38 -10.83 3.80
N PHE A 7 22.28 -11.16 2.51
CA PHE A 7 21.39 -12.23 2.04
C PHE A 7 21.91 -13.62 2.42
N LEU A 8 23.23 -13.83 2.54
CA LEU A 8 23.78 -15.08 3.07
C LEU A 8 23.36 -15.29 4.53
N VAL A 9 23.46 -14.27 5.38
CA VAL A 9 23.01 -14.34 6.78
C VAL A 9 21.51 -14.61 6.82
N LEU A 10 20.70 -13.90 6.03
CA LEU A 10 19.26 -14.17 5.91
C LEU A 10 19.00 -15.65 5.56
N PHE A 11 19.68 -16.18 4.54
CA PHE A 11 19.47 -17.55 4.07
C PHE A 11 19.88 -18.58 5.13
N VAL A 12 21.00 -18.36 5.81
CA VAL A 12 21.46 -19.23 6.91
C VAL A 12 20.48 -19.23 8.07
N LEU A 13 19.95 -18.06 8.48
CA LEU A 13 18.97 -17.97 9.56
C LEU A 13 17.63 -18.61 9.19
N ILE A 14 17.21 -18.53 7.92
CA ILE A 14 16.02 -19.22 7.41
C ILE A 14 16.23 -20.75 7.40
N ILE A 15 17.38 -21.24 6.93
CA ILE A 15 17.71 -22.68 6.94
C ILE A 15 17.76 -23.22 8.37
N ALA A 16 18.26 -22.43 9.32
CA ALA A 16 18.25 -22.76 10.74
C ALA A 16 16.83 -22.81 11.35
N ALA A 17 15.78 -22.60 10.54
CA ALA A 17 14.37 -22.63 10.93
C ALA A 17 14.02 -21.67 12.07
N LEU A 18 14.73 -20.53 12.16
CA LEU A 18 14.40 -19.49 13.13
C LEU A 18 13.08 -18.80 12.74
N PRO A 19 12.27 -18.37 13.73
CA PRO A 19 11.04 -17.63 13.46
C PRO A 19 11.32 -16.39 12.61
N ILE A 20 10.63 -16.28 11.47
CA ILE A 20 10.87 -15.25 10.45
C ILE A 20 10.84 -13.83 11.03
N GLY A 21 9.90 -13.52 11.92
CA GLY A 21 9.86 -12.21 12.57
C GLY A 21 11.12 -11.92 13.39
N GLY A 22 11.69 -12.91 14.08
CA GLY A 22 12.96 -12.75 14.80
C GLY A 22 14.15 -12.55 13.86
N VAL A 23 14.17 -13.27 12.74
CA VAL A 23 15.19 -13.11 11.68
C VAL A 23 15.16 -11.68 11.13
N PHE A 24 13.98 -11.14 10.83
CA PHE A 24 13.84 -9.78 10.31
C PHE A 24 14.21 -8.71 11.32
N SER A 25 13.78 -8.84 12.58
CA SER A 25 14.19 -7.89 13.62
C SER A 25 15.71 -7.87 13.79
N PHE A 26 16.35 -9.04 13.80
CA PHE A 26 17.80 -9.14 13.88
C PHE A 26 18.49 -8.53 12.66
N LEU A 27 18.06 -8.86 11.45
CA LEU A 27 18.63 -8.31 10.22
C LEU A 27 18.39 -6.81 10.05
N SER A 28 17.35 -6.26 10.69
CA SER A 28 17.11 -4.82 10.72
C SER A 28 18.13 -4.10 11.60
N MET A 29 18.58 -4.74 12.69
CA MET A 29 19.59 -4.19 13.61
C MET A 29 21.02 -4.46 13.12
N LEU A 30 21.23 -5.54 12.36
CA LEU A 30 22.56 -6.03 11.97
C LEU A 30 23.46 -4.99 11.28
N PRO A 31 22.97 -4.15 10.33
CA PRO A 31 23.82 -3.16 9.67
C PRO A 31 24.39 -2.12 10.64
N HIS A 32 23.60 -1.68 11.63
CA HIS A 32 24.06 -0.75 12.67
C HIS A 32 25.04 -1.42 13.64
N LEU A 33 24.80 -2.68 14.01
CA LEU A 33 25.72 -3.46 14.84
C LEU A 33 27.05 -3.73 14.14
N ALA A 34 27.05 -3.90 12.82
CA ALA A 34 28.25 -4.13 12.02
C ALA A 34 29.01 -2.83 11.71
N ASN A 35 28.31 -1.71 11.58
CA ASN A 35 28.90 -0.40 11.36
C ASN A 35 28.06 0.68 12.07
N HIS A 36 28.57 1.21 13.19
CA HIS A 36 27.90 2.27 13.93
C HIS A 36 27.70 3.56 13.13
N ALA A 37 28.40 3.75 12.00
CA ALA A 37 28.14 4.84 11.06
C ALA A 37 26.83 4.67 10.27
N PHE A 38 26.24 3.46 10.25
CA PHE A 38 24.90 3.27 9.69
C PHE A 38 23.88 3.82 10.69
N SER A 39 23.21 4.87 10.28
CA SER A 39 22.46 5.76 11.16
C SER A 39 21.07 5.25 11.60
N PHE A 40 20.67 4.05 11.16
CA PHE A 40 19.40 3.43 11.54
C PHE A 40 19.61 2.47 12.72
N GLY A 41 19.40 2.97 13.93
CA GLY A 41 19.67 2.27 15.18
C GLY A 41 18.51 1.40 15.68
N VAL A 42 18.69 0.81 16.87
CA VAL A 42 17.69 -0.09 17.48
C VAL A 42 16.36 0.62 17.78
N SER A 43 16.42 1.88 18.20
CA SER A 43 15.23 2.72 18.39
C SER A 43 14.47 2.94 17.09
N ASP A 44 15.16 3.11 15.97
CA ASP A 44 14.54 3.24 14.64
C ASP A 44 13.88 1.96 14.18
N VAL A 45 14.49 0.80 14.48
CA VAL A 45 13.88 -0.52 14.24
C VAL A 45 12.57 -0.63 15.02
N ALA A 46 12.56 -0.33 16.31
CA ALA A 46 11.35 -0.39 17.13
C ALA A 46 10.25 0.56 16.64
N ARG A 47 10.61 1.78 16.23
CA ARG A 47 9.68 2.75 15.62
C ARG A 47 9.10 2.23 14.30
N ALA A 48 9.95 1.71 13.41
CA ALA A 48 9.50 1.15 12.14
C ALA A 48 8.59 -0.08 12.33
N MET A 49 8.87 -0.91 13.35
CA MET A 49 7.99 -2.03 13.73
C MET A 49 6.61 -1.53 14.18
N PHE A 50 6.56 -0.50 15.02
CA PHE A 50 5.30 0.07 15.49
C PHE A 50 4.51 0.74 14.35
N SER A 51 5.21 1.51 13.51
CA SER A 51 4.64 2.19 12.34
C SER A 51 4.03 1.21 11.35
N GLY A 52 4.72 0.09 11.07
CA GLY A 52 4.21 -0.96 10.18
C GLY A 52 2.93 -1.64 10.64
N LEU A 53 2.62 -1.59 11.95
CA LEU A 53 1.38 -2.10 12.52
C LEU A 53 0.23 -1.07 12.46
N ASN A 54 0.56 0.21 12.37
CA ASN A 54 -0.41 1.29 12.40
C ASN A 54 -1.00 1.56 11.00
N SER A 55 -1.73 0.58 10.45
CA SER A 55 -2.40 0.69 9.16
C SER A 55 -3.85 0.24 9.29
N PHE A 56 -4.79 1.13 8.96
CA PHE A 56 -6.23 0.83 9.01
C PHE A 56 -6.61 -0.36 8.13
N THR A 57 -5.93 -0.53 6.99
CA THR A 57 -6.14 -1.64 6.05
C THR A 57 -5.85 -3.00 6.70
N LEU A 58 -4.90 -3.08 7.64
CA LEU A 58 -4.58 -4.32 8.34
C LEU A 58 -5.68 -4.75 9.33
N LEU A 59 -6.58 -3.87 9.76
CA LEU A 59 -7.72 -4.22 10.63
C LEU A 59 -8.72 -5.19 9.97
N ALA A 60 -8.76 -5.23 8.64
CA ALA A 60 -9.60 -6.17 7.90
C ALA A 60 -9.10 -7.63 8.04
N VAL A 61 -7.78 -7.83 8.17
CA VAL A 61 -7.14 -9.16 8.29
C VAL A 61 -7.69 -9.99 9.45
N PRO A 62 -7.67 -9.51 10.73
CA PRO A 62 -8.18 -10.30 11.85
C PRO A 62 -9.68 -10.57 11.71
N MET A 63 -10.44 -9.62 11.17
CA MET A 63 -11.90 -9.76 11.00
C MET A 63 -12.24 -10.83 9.96
N PHE A 64 -11.56 -10.84 8.80
CA PHE A 64 -11.75 -11.90 7.80
C PHE A 64 -11.28 -13.26 8.31
N MET A 65 -10.19 -13.32 9.09
CA MET A 65 -9.73 -14.57 9.69
C MET A 65 -10.74 -15.14 10.70
N VAL A 66 -11.23 -14.30 11.61
CA VAL A 66 -12.24 -14.70 12.60
C VAL A 66 -13.52 -15.12 11.90
N SER A 67 -13.97 -14.37 10.89
CA SER A 67 -15.09 -14.75 10.04
C SER A 67 -14.90 -16.14 9.44
N GLY A 68 -13.76 -16.37 8.78
CA GLY A 68 -13.42 -17.68 8.21
C GLY A 68 -13.47 -18.82 9.25
N MET A 69 -12.99 -18.58 10.47
CA MET A 69 -13.04 -19.57 11.56
C MET A 69 -14.46 -19.86 12.05
N ILE A 70 -15.30 -18.83 12.20
CA ILE A 70 -16.72 -18.98 12.55
C ILE A 70 -17.42 -19.84 11.50
N MET A 71 -17.15 -19.57 10.22
CA MET A 71 -17.81 -20.26 9.11
C MET A 71 -17.29 -21.68 8.90
N ALA A 72 -16.01 -21.94 9.18
CA ALA A 72 -15.43 -23.29 9.21
C ALA A 72 -16.18 -24.17 10.22
N ARG A 73 -16.24 -23.72 11.47
CA ARG A 73 -16.88 -24.48 12.57
C ARG A 73 -18.39 -24.55 12.42
N GLY A 74 -19.01 -23.53 11.80
CA GLY A 74 -20.44 -23.49 11.53
C GLY A 74 -20.91 -24.37 10.36
N GLY A 75 -20.02 -25.14 9.73
CA GLY A 75 -20.40 -26.09 8.68
C GLY A 75 -20.81 -25.45 7.35
N ILE A 76 -20.45 -24.18 7.10
CA ILE A 76 -20.76 -23.49 5.85
C ILE A 76 -20.14 -24.18 4.65
N SER A 77 -18.91 -24.71 4.79
CA SER A 77 -18.23 -25.48 3.73
C SER A 77 -19.05 -26.68 3.25
N LYS A 78 -19.78 -27.35 4.17
CA LYS A 78 -20.64 -28.49 3.84
C LYS A 78 -21.86 -28.07 3.02
N LYS A 79 -22.48 -26.94 3.39
CA LYS A 79 -23.62 -26.39 2.65
C LYS A 79 -23.22 -25.98 1.24
N LEU A 80 -22.08 -25.29 1.09
CA LEU A 80 -21.53 -24.92 -0.22
C LEU A 80 -21.23 -26.16 -1.07
N PHE A 81 -20.55 -27.16 -0.50
CA PHE A 81 -20.23 -28.40 -1.22
C PHE A 81 -21.48 -29.13 -1.71
N ASN A 82 -22.49 -29.30 -0.86
CA ASN A 82 -23.73 -29.97 -1.25
C ASN A 82 -24.45 -29.22 -2.36
N PHE A 83 -24.48 -27.89 -2.29
CA PHE A 83 -25.10 -27.06 -3.33
C PHE A 83 -24.42 -27.23 -4.70
N PHE A 84 -23.10 -27.16 -4.77
CA PHE A 84 -22.40 -27.38 -6.04
C PHE A 84 -22.46 -28.84 -6.48
N GLY A 85 -22.31 -29.79 -5.55
CA GLY A 85 -22.46 -31.22 -5.82
C GLY A 85 -23.79 -31.58 -6.46
N TYR A 86 -24.87 -30.85 -6.15
CA TYR A 86 -26.17 -31.02 -6.81
C TYR A 86 -26.13 -30.75 -8.32
N PHE A 87 -25.41 -29.72 -8.78
CA PHE A 87 -25.41 -29.36 -10.20
C PHE A 87 -24.42 -30.15 -11.05
N ILE A 88 -23.30 -30.57 -10.46
CA ILE A 88 -22.19 -31.17 -11.21
C ILE A 88 -21.88 -32.61 -10.81
N GLY A 89 -22.46 -33.15 -9.74
CA GLY A 89 -22.11 -34.46 -9.17
C GLY A 89 -22.31 -35.66 -10.09
N ASN A 90 -23.31 -35.64 -10.99
CA ASN A 90 -23.57 -36.72 -11.94
C ASN A 90 -22.66 -36.71 -13.19
N LYS A 91 -21.81 -35.69 -13.33
CA LYS A 91 -20.87 -35.59 -14.45
C LYS A 91 -19.55 -36.28 -14.09
N THR A 92 -18.78 -36.66 -15.10
CA THR A 92 -17.40 -37.13 -14.90
C THR A 92 -16.57 -36.07 -14.17
N ALA A 93 -15.85 -36.47 -13.13
CA ALA A 93 -15.17 -35.58 -12.18
C ALA A 93 -16.08 -34.60 -11.44
N GLY A 94 -17.39 -34.89 -11.35
CA GLY A 94 -18.40 -34.00 -10.78
C GLY A 94 -18.09 -33.55 -9.35
N PHE A 95 -17.91 -34.51 -8.44
CA PHE A 95 -17.57 -34.20 -7.04
C PHE A 95 -16.18 -33.59 -6.86
N PRO A 96 -15.10 -34.07 -7.53
CA PRO A 96 -13.81 -33.36 -7.56
C PRO A 96 -13.92 -31.90 -8.02
N CYS A 97 -14.70 -31.60 -9.06
CA CYS A 97 -14.96 -30.23 -9.50
C CYS A 97 -15.75 -29.45 -8.44
N ALA A 98 -16.72 -30.08 -7.76
CA ALA A 98 -17.46 -29.47 -6.66
C ALA A 98 -16.53 -29.10 -5.49
N VAL A 99 -15.47 -29.89 -5.23
CA VAL A 99 -14.43 -29.52 -4.25
C VAL A 99 -13.71 -28.23 -4.68
N VAL A 100 -13.28 -28.12 -5.95
CA VAL A 100 -12.58 -26.91 -6.43
C VAL A 100 -13.48 -25.68 -6.32
N VAL A 101 -14.74 -25.77 -6.77
CA VAL A 101 -15.70 -24.67 -6.65
C VAL A 101 -15.98 -24.32 -5.19
N THR A 102 -16.10 -25.33 -4.30
CA THR A 102 -16.24 -25.09 -2.86
C THR A 102 -15.03 -24.36 -2.30
N CYS A 103 -13.81 -24.74 -2.69
CA CYS A 103 -12.60 -24.02 -2.30
C CYS A 103 -12.60 -22.57 -2.81
N MET A 104 -13.07 -22.30 -4.03
CA MET A 104 -13.19 -20.94 -4.56
C MET A 104 -14.18 -20.09 -3.77
N PHE A 105 -15.37 -20.61 -3.48
CA PHE A 105 -16.37 -19.88 -2.70
C PHE A 105 -15.92 -19.70 -1.25
N TYR A 106 -15.27 -20.70 -0.67
CA TYR A 106 -14.75 -20.62 0.69
C TYR A 106 -13.54 -19.68 0.80
N ALA A 107 -12.71 -19.61 -0.25
CA ALA A 107 -11.64 -18.63 -0.36
C ALA A 107 -12.17 -17.20 -0.27
N ALA A 108 -13.32 -16.92 -0.91
CA ALA A 108 -14.03 -15.65 -0.82
C ALA A 108 -14.68 -15.37 0.56
N ILE A 109 -14.44 -16.22 1.55
CA ILE A 109 -14.89 -16.05 2.93
C ILE A 109 -13.68 -15.94 3.87
N SER A 110 -12.72 -16.85 3.70
CA SER A 110 -11.57 -16.98 4.62
C SER A 110 -10.43 -16.02 4.29
N GLY A 111 -10.23 -15.69 3.01
CA GLY A 111 -9.06 -14.97 2.50
C GLY A 111 -7.71 -15.62 2.86
N SER A 112 -7.71 -16.91 3.24
CA SER A 112 -6.56 -17.64 3.76
C SER A 112 -6.45 -19.04 3.17
N SER A 113 -5.33 -19.33 2.53
CA SER A 113 -5.07 -20.61 1.88
C SER A 113 -5.04 -21.81 2.86
N PRO A 114 -4.22 -21.79 3.94
CA PRO A 114 -4.16 -22.91 4.89
C PRO A 114 -5.51 -23.16 5.59
N ALA A 115 -6.26 -22.10 5.89
CA ALA A 115 -7.59 -22.21 6.48
C ALA A 115 -8.58 -22.90 5.53
N THR A 116 -8.52 -22.58 4.23
CA THR A 116 -9.35 -23.23 3.21
C THR A 116 -9.02 -24.71 3.06
N VAL A 117 -7.73 -25.08 3.03
CA VAL A 117 -7.30 -26.49 2.99
C VAL A 117 -7.84 -27.25 4.20
N SER A 118 -7.73 -26.66 5.39
CA SER A 118 -8.19 -27.30 6.62
C SER A 118 -9.71 -27.47 6.67
N ALA A 119 -10.46 -26.39 6.44
CA ALA A 119 -11.91 -26.37 6.58
C ALA A 119 -12.62 -27.20 5.51
N VAL A 120 -12.27 -27.01 4.23
CA VAL A 120 -12.89 -27.76 3.12
C VAL A 120 -12.38 -29.20 3.11
N GLY A 121 -11.09 -29.42 3.39
CA GLY A 121 -10.48 -30.75 3.39
C GLY A 121 -11.00 -31.69 4.46
N ALA A 122 -11.28 -31.18 5.66
CA ALA A 122 -11.76 -31.99 6.78
C ALA A 122 -13.05 -32.76 6.44
N MET A 123 -13.87 -32.24 5.53
CA MET A 123 -15.11 -32.87 5.09
C MET A 123 -14.98 -33.50 3.68
N THR A 124 -14.39 -32.80 2.72
CA THR A 124 -14.35 -33.27 1.32
C THR A 124 -13.44 -34.48 1.11
N ILE A 125 -12.32 -34.57 1.84
CA ILE A 125 -11.37 -35.69 1.66
C ILE A 125 -12.03 -37.02 2.10
N PRO A 126 -12.61 -37.15 3.32
CA PRO A 126 -13.33 -38.36 3.70
C PRO A 126 -14.48 -38.70 2.75
N PHE A 127 -15.22 -37.69 2.27
CA PHE A 127 -16.31 -37.87 1.33
C PHE A 127 -15.84 -38.45 -0.02
N LEU A 128 -14.79 -37.87 -0.62
CA LEU A 128 -14.27 -38.41 -1.89
C LEU A 128 -13.72 -39.83 -1.70
N VAL A 129 -13.06 -40.11 -0.58
CA VAL A 129 -12.56 -41.47 -0.30
C VAL A 129 -13.69 -42.48 -0.14
N SER A 130 -14.81 -42.12 0.51
CA SER A 130 -15.97 -43.02 0.61
C SER A 130 -16.64 -43.28 -0.75
N MET A 131 -16.52 -42.34 -1.68
CA MET A 131 -16.97 -42.49 -3.07
C MET A 131 -16.00 -43.29 -3.96
N GLY A 132 -14.89 -43.80 -3.40
CA GLY A 132 -13.94 -44.65 -4.13
C GLY A 132 -12.78 -43.91 -4.81
N TYR A 133 -12.63 -42.60 -4.60
CA TYR A 133 -11.44 -41.88 -5.06
C TYR A 133 -10.20 -42.24 -4.23
N ASP A 134 -9.04 -42.25 -4.87
CA ASP A 134 -7.78 -42.41 -4.17
C ASP A 134 -7.56 -41.27 -3.15
N LYS A 135 -7.15 -41.65 -1.93
CA LYS A 135 -6.97 -40.71 -0.83
C LYS A 135 -5.90 -39.66 -1.13
N ILE A 136 -4.82 -40.02 -1.85
CA ILE A 136 -3.76 -39.08 -2.23
C ILE A 136 -4.30 -38.10 -3.27
N PHE A 137 -5.05 -38.58 -4.26
CA PHE A 137 -5.71 -37.72 -5.24
C PHE A 137 -6.67 -36.72 -4.57
N ALA A 138 -7.57 -37.19 -3.71
CA ALA A 138 -8.52 -36.34 -2.99
C ALA A 138 -7.81 -35.28 -2.14
N THR A 139 -6.73 -35.67 -1.46
CA THR A 139 -5.90 -34.77 -0.66
C THR A 139 -5.17 -33.75 -1.55
N SER A 140 -4.67 -34.18 -2.72
CA SER A 140 -3.93 -33.31 -3.66
C SER A 140 -4.81 -32.21 -4.23
N ILE A 141 -6.06 -32.53 -4.62
CA ILE A 141 -7.02 -31.53 -5.12
C ILE A 141 -7.22 -30.43 -4.08
N VAL A 142 -7.58 -30.81 -2.85
CA VAL A 142 -7.85 -29.85 -1.77
C VAL A 142 -6.62 -29.01 -1.44
N THR A 143 -5.44 -29.62 -1.46
CA THR A 143 -4.18 -28.94 -1.14
C THR A 143 -3.90 -27.80 -2.13
N VAL A 144 -4.13 -28.03 -3.42
CA VAL A 144 -3.87 -27.03 -4.47
C VAL A 144 -5.04 -26.06 -4.63
N ALA A 145 -6.28 -26.56 -4.65
CA ALA A 145 -7.48 -25.71 -4.74
C ALA A 145 -7.63 -24.80 -3.51
N GLY A 146 -7.20 -25.24 -2.33
CA GLY A 146 -7.14 -24.38 -1.14
C GLY A 146 -6.16 -23.20 -1.29
N GLY A 147 -5.15 -23.33 -2.15
CA GLY A 147 -4.25 -22.24 -2.57
C GLY A 147 -4.98 -21.03 -3.18
N LEU A 148 -6.17 -21.23 -3.75
CA LEU A 148 -7.02 -20.14 -4.25
C LEU A 148 -7.46 -19.19 -3.13
N GLY A 149 -7.34 -19.60 -1.85
CA GLY A 149 -7.59 -18.78 -0.66
C GLY A 149 -6.86 -17.44 -0.62
N VAL A 150 -5.70 -17.33 -1.28
CA VAL A 150 -4.91 -16.09 -1.33
C VAL A 150 -5.09 -15.30 -2.63
N ILE A 151 -5.87 -15.84 -3.59
CA ILE A 151 -6.07 -15.25 -4.92
C ILE A 151 -7.53 -14.79 -5.11
N ILE A 152 -8.51 -15.60 -4.69
CA ILE A 152 -9.92 -15.27 -4.80
C ILE A 152 -10.27 -14.22 -3.73
N PRO A 153 -10.87 -13.08 -4.12
CA PRO A 153 -11.23 -12.00 -3.18
C PRO A 153 -12.41 -12.35 -2.26
N PRO A 154 -12.48 -11.73 -1.06
CA PRO A 154 -11.44 -10.93 -0.40
C PRO A 154 -10.25 -11.81 0.00
N SER A 155 -9.04 -11.31 -0.22
CA SER A 155 -7.79 -12.01 0.11
C SER A 155 -6.95 -11.18 1.07
N ILE A 156 -6.51 -11.80 2.16
CA ILE A 156 -5.62 -11.19 3.15
C ILE A 156 -4.31 -10.74 2.48
N SER A 157 -3.83 -11.51 1.50
CA SER A 157 -2.61 -11.22 0.77
C SER A 157 -2.68 -9.93 -0.01
N TYR A 158 -3.83 -9.64 -0.64
CA TYR A 158 -4.01 -8.36 -1.33
C TYR A 158 -4.10 -7.18 -0.38
N ILE A 159 -4.69 -7.35 0.81
CA ILE A 159 -4.76 -6.31 1.84
C ILE A 159 -3.34 -5.92 2.30
N VAL A 160 -2.52 -6.94 2.57
CA VAL A 160 -1.11 -6.76 2.98
C VAL A 160 -0.30 -6.14 1.85
N TYR A 161 -0.42 -6.65 0.61
CA TYR A 161 0.26 -6.11 -0.56
C TYR A 161 -0.12 -4.65 -0.82
N ALA A 162 -1.42 -4.33 -0.79
CA ALA A 162 -1.94 -2.99 -1.00
C ALA A 162 -1.35 -1.96 -0.03
N SER A 163 -1.19 -2.35 1.24
CA SER A 163 -0.63 -1.49 2.28
C SER A 163 0.86 -1.20 2.07
N ILE A 164 1.63 -2.10 1.46
CA ILE A 164 3.07 -1.89 1.19
C ILE A 164 3.27 -1.18 -0.16
N ALA A 165 2.55 -1.62 -1.18
CA ALA A 165 2.63 -1.07 -2.53
C ALA A 165 1.89 0.27 -2.67
N ASN A 166 1.24 0.77 -1.60
CA ASN A 166 0.39 1.96 -1.60
C ASN A 166 -0.65 1.94 -2.73
N CYS A 167 -1.26 0.78 -2.97
CA CYS A 167 -2.26 0.56 -4.01
C CYS A 167 -3.66 0.41 -3.40
N SER A 168 -4.71 0.56 -4.21
CA SER A 168 -6.08 0.35 -3.71
C SER A 168 -6.37 -1.14 -3.47
N PRO A 169 -6.77 -1.55 -2.24
CA PRO A 169 -7.18 -2.93 -1.96
C PRO A 169 -8.40 -3.35 -2.79
N SER A 170 -9.34 -2.44 -3.03
CA SER A 170 -10.55 -2.70 -3.80
C SER A 170 -10.23 -3.03 -5.27
N LYS A 171 -9.30 -2.29 -5.89
CA LYS A 171 -8.86 -2.58 -7.27
C LYS A 171 -8.14 -3.94 -7.34
N LEU A 172 -7.32 -4.31 -6.35
CA LEU A 172 -6.70 -5.65 -6.25
C LEU A 172 -7.74 -6.77 -6.09
N PHE A 173 -8.78 -6.55 -5.29
CA PHE A 173 -9.89 -7.50 -5.19
C PHE A 173 -10.57 -7.68 -6.54
N ILE A 174 -10.91 -6.62 -7.26
CA ILE A 174 -11.51 -6.76 -8.60
C ILE A 174 -10.56 -7.50 -9.55
N ALA A 175 -9.26 -7.14 -9.52
CA ALA A 175 -8.26 -7.72 -10.40
C ALA A 175 -8.01 -9.22 -10.16
N GLY A 176 -8.25 -9.72 -8.94
CA GLY A 176 -8.05 -11.14 -8.58
C GLY A 176 -9.15 -12.10 -9.05
N ILE A 177 -10.32 -11.60 -9.44
CA ILE A 177 -11.49 -12.45 -9.80
C ILE A 177 -11.19 -13.34 -11.01
N ILE A 178 -10.85 -12.73 -12.15
CA ILE A 178 -10.62 -13.46 -13.40
C ILE A 178 -9.41 -14.41 -13.26
N PRO A 179 -8.24 -14.00 -12.71
CA PRO A 179 -7.13 -14.90 -12.42
C PRO A 179 -7.53 -16.11 -11.56
N GLY A 180 -8.30 -15.88 -10.49
CA GLY A 180 -8.73 -16.97 -9.62
C GLY A 180 -9.72 -17.93 -10.31
N VAL A 181 -10.64 -17.42 -11.13
CA VAL A 181 -11.54 -18.23 -11.95
C VAL A 181 -10.78 -19.03 -13.00
N LEU A 182 -9.79 -18.42 -13.66
CA LEU A 182 -8.92 -19.08 -14.63
C LEU A 182 -8.20 -20.28 -14.00
N ILE A 183 -7.56 -20.08 -12.84
CA ILE A 183 -6.85 -21.14 -12.13
C ILE A 183 -7.82 -22.22 -11.66
N GLY A 184 -8.96 -21.85 -11.06
CA GLY A 184 -10.00 -22.80 -10.65
C GLY A 184 -10.51 -23.65 -11.82
N PHE A 185 -10.74 -23.02 -12.97
CA PHE A 185 -11.13 -23.73 -14.19
C PHE A 185 -10.03 -24.69 -14.68
N ALA A 186 -8.76 -24.27 -14.69
CA ALA A 186 -7.65 -25.12 -15.07
C ALA A 186 -7.53 -26.37 -14.18
N LEU A 187 -7.75 -26.21 -12.86
CA LEU A 187 -7.77 -27.32 -11.90
C LEU A 187 -8.94 -28.29 -12.17
N MET A 188 -10.14 -27.77 -12.49
CA MET A 188 -11.30 -28.58 -12.86
C MET A 188 -11.05 -29.39 -14.16
N VAL A 189 -10.42 -28.77 -15.16
CA VAL A 189 -10.03 -29.46 -16.40
C VAL A 189 -9.08 -30.62 -16.11
N TYR A 190 -8.11 -30.43 -15.21
CA TYR A 190 -7.22 -31.52 -14.81
C TYR A 190 -7.96 -32.63 -14.05
N CYS A 191 -8.88 -32.30 -13.13
CA CYS A 191 -9.72 -33.29 -12.47
C CYS A 191 -10.49 -34.16 -13.49
N TYR A 192 -11.07 -33.53 -14.51
CA TYR A 192 -11.75 -34.24 -15.60
C TYR A 192 -10.82 -35.20 -16.35
N ILE A 193 -9.62 -34.75 -16.72
CA ILE A 193 -8.61 -35.59 -17.40
C ILE A 193 -8.19 -36.77 -16.52
N TYR A 194 -7.95 -36.53 -15.24
CA TYR A 194 -7.53 -37.56 -14.28
C TYR A 194 -8.60 -38.65 -14.10
N CYS A 195 -9.84 -38.25 -13.82
CA CYS A 195 -10.96 -39.17 -13.62
C CYS A 195 -11.27 -39.98 -14.88
N LYS A 196 -11.17 -39.37 -16.07
CA LYS A 196 -11.35 -40.08 -17.34
C LYS A 196 -10.31 -41.18 -17.56
N LYS A 197 -9.08 -41.00 -17.05
CA LYS A 197 -7.98 -41.97 -17.19
C LYS A 197 -8.01 -43.07 -16.12
N HIS A 198 -8.35 -42.73 -14.87
CA HIS A 198 -8.29 -43.67 -13.74
C HIS A 198 -9.63 -44.35 -13.45
N GLY A 199 -10.72 -43.87 -14.04
CA GLY A 199 -12.06 -44.38 -13.78
C GLY A 199 -12.66 -43.83 -12.49
N GLU A 200 -13.97 -43.99 -12.37
CA GLU A 200 -14.78 -43.52 -11.25
C GLU A 200 -15.78 -44.62 -10.87
N ASP A 201 -16.05 -44.78 -9.57
CA ASP A 201 -17.09 -45.69 -9.07
C ASP A 201 -18.48 -45.06 -9.32
N LYS A 202 -18.93 -45.17 -10.58
CA LYS A 202 -20.16 -44.50 -11.06
C LYS A 202 -21.39 -44.88 -10.25
N GLN A 203 -21.43 -46.08 -9.67
CA GLN A 203 -22.57 -46.52 -8.87
C GLN A 203 -22.66 -45.74 -7.56
N LYS A 204 -21.58 -45.68 -6.77
CA LYS A 204 -21.57 -44.92 -5.52
C LYS A 204 -21.78 -43.42 -5.75
N LEU A 205 -21.20 -42.89 -6.83
CA LEU A 205 -21.39 -41.50 -7.21
C LEU A 205 -22.85 -41.20 -7.56
N GLN A 206 -23.51 -42.10 -8.29
CA GLN A 206 -24.93 -41.97 -8.60
C GLN A 206 -25.79 -42.08 -7.34
N GLU A 207 -25.50 -43.02 -6.44
CA GLU A 207 -26.22 -43.17 -5.17
C GLU A 207 -26.12 -41.91 -4.30
N SER A 208 -24.92 -41.33 -4.16
CA SER A 208 -24.72 -40.08 -3.40
C SER A 208 -25.35 -38.88 -4.10
N TYR A 209 -25.31 -38.84 -5.43
CA TYR A 209 -26.00 -37.82 -6.22
C TYR A 209 -27.52 -37.90 -6.05
N ASP A 210 -28.09 -39.10 -6.10
CA ASP A 210 -29.52 -39.34 -5.90
C ASP A 210 -29.93 -38.95 -4.48
N GLU A 211 -29.11 -39.26 -3.47
CA GLU A 211 -29.35 -38.84 -2.09
C GLU A 211 -29.35 -37.30 -1.93
N LEU A 212 -28.41 -36.59 -2.58
CA LEU A 212 -28.41 -35.13 -2.66
C LEU A 212 -29.65 -34.58 -3.39
N HIS A 213 -30.23 -35.36 -4.32
CA HIS A 213 -31.42 -34.98 -5.10
C HIS A 213 -32.75 -35.30 -4.44
N LYS A 214 -32.79 -36.21 -3.44
CA LYS A 214 -34.03 -36.63 -2.74
C LYS A 214 -34.84 -35.44 -2.20
N ASP A 215 -34.15 -34.42 -1.71
CA ASP A 215 -34.77 -33.24 -1.10
C ASP A 215 -35.19 -32.16 -2.12
N GLY A 216 -34.80 -32.30 -3.38
CA GLY A 216 -35.07 -31.34 -4.45
C GLY A 216 -34.27 -30.03 -4.34
N LEU A 217 -34.14 -29.32 -5.47
CA LEU A 217 -33.34 -28.08 -5.55
C LEU A 217 -33.83 -27.00 -4.57
N TRP A 218 -35.15 -26.88 -4.37
CA TRP A 218 -35.72 -25.81 -3.56
C TRP A 218 -35.34 -25.92 -2.07
N LYS A 219 -35.38 -27.13 -1.51
CA LYS A 219 -35.00 -27.37 -0.12
C LYS A 219 -33.49 -27.19 0.05
N LEU A 220 -32.69 -27.72 -0.87
CA LEU A 220 -31.23 -27.55 -0.84
C LEU A 220 -30.81 -26.07 -0.99
N PHE A 221 -31.48 -25.33 -1.88
CA PHE A 221 -31.24 -23.90 -2.05
C PHE A 221 -31.56 -23.15 -0.76
N LYS A 222 -32.73 -23.39 -0.13
CA LYS A 222 -33.06 -22.79 1.17
C LYS A 222 -32.03 -23.13 2.25
N ASP A 223 -31.58 -24.37 2.29
CA ASP A 223 -30.59 -24.87 3.25
C ASP A 223 -29.21 -24.25 3.06
N SER A 224 -28.86 -23.85 1.83
CA SER A 224 -27.55 -23.30 1.46
C SER A 224 -27.58 -21.80 1.20
N PHE A 225 -28.77 -21.19 1.18
CA PHE A 225 -29.00 -19.80 0.81
C PHE A 225 -28.12 -18.86 1.62
N PHE A 226 -28.12 -19.02 2.94
CA PHE A 226 -27.32 -18.17 3.83
C PHE A 226 -25.82 -18.37 3.66
N ALA A 227 -25.36 -19.57 3.29
CA ALA A 227 -23.95 -19.83 2.98
C ALA A 227 -23.53 -19.16 1.67
N LEU A 228 -24.40 -19.22 0.63
CA LEU A 228 -24.16 -18.59 -0.67
C LEU A 228 -24.22 -17.07 -0.61
N MET A 229 -25.02 -16.51 0.30
CA MET A 229 -25.11 -15.07 0.52
C MET A 229 -23.84 -14.49 1.16
N THR A 230 -22.98 -15.30 1.81
CA THR A 230 -21.76 -14.78 2.44
C THR A 230 -20.86 -14.03 1.44
N PRO A 231 -20.36 -14.64 0.34
CA PRO A 231 -19.50 -13.91 -0.59
C PRO A 231 -20.26 -12.78 -1.29
N VAL A 232 -21.56 -12.92 -1.51
CA VAL A 232 -22.40 -11.89 -2.16
C VAL A 232 -22.49 -10.63 -1.29
N ILE A 233 -22.68 -10.76 0.02
CA ILE A 233 -22.74 -9.62 0.94
C ILE A 233 -21.37 -8.95 1.02
N ILE A 234 -20.31 -9.74 1.19
CA ILE A 234 -18.95 -9.21 1.34
C ILE A 234 -18.51 -8.50 0.06
N LEU A 235 -18.56 -9.19 -1.07
CA LEU A 235 -18.12 -8.64 -2.36
C LEU A 235 -19.07 -7.56 -2.87
N GLY A 236 -20.38 -7.75 -2.69
CA GLY A 236 -21.39 -6.79 -3.08
C GLY A 236 -21.19 -5.44 -2.40
N THR A 237 -21.05 -5.43 -1.07
CA THR A 237 -20.86 -4.17 -0.32
C THR A 237 -19.54 -3.46 -0.67
N ILE A 238 -18.47 -4.21 -0.92
CA ILE A 238 -17.18 -3.65 -1.36
C ILE A 238 -17.29 -3.04 -2.77
N TYR A 239 -17.86 -3.79 -3.72
CA TYR A 239 -17.86 -3.38 -5.14
C TYR A 239 -18.90 -2.31 -5.46
N THR A 240 -20.00 -2.25 -4.71
CA THR A 240 -20.93 -1.11 -4.81
C THR A 240 -20.40 0.14 -4.11
N GLY A 241 -19.25 0.07 -3.44
CA GLY A 241 -18.68 1.18 -2.67
C GLY A 241 -19.51 1.55 -1.42
N ILE A 242 -20.38 0.65 -0.94
CA ILE A 242 -21.20 0.89 0.26
C ILE A 242 -20.34 0.71 1.51
N CYS A 243 -19.44 -0.27 1.50
CA CYS A 243 -18.55 -0.57 2.60
C CYS A 243 -17.10 -0.68 2.11
N SER A 244 -16.18 -0.25 2.95
CA SER A 244 -14.77 -0.60 2.84
C SER A 244 -14.51 -2.10 3.02
N PRO A 245 -13.34 -2.61 2.61
CA PRO A 245 -12.90 -3.96 2.97
C PRO A 245 -12.95 -4.24 4.48
N THR A 246 -12.61 -3.27 5.33
CA THR A 246 -12.62 -3.43 6.79
C THR A 246 -14.04 -3.52 7.34
N GLU A 247 -14.95 -2.66 6.88
CA GLU A 247 -16.37 -2.72 7.27
C GLU A 247 -17.03 -4.01 6.76
N ALA A 248 -16.73 -4.42 5.52
CA ALA A 248 -17.21 -5.68 4.96
C ALA A 248 -16.70 -6.90 5.76
N ALA A 249 -15.47 -6.86 6.27
CA ALA A 249 -14.94 -7.89 7.15
C ALA A 249 -15.72 -7.96 8.48
N VAL A 250 -16.06 -6.82 9.08
CA VAL A 250 -16.88 -6.75 10.29
C VAL A 250 -18.29 -7.28 10.02
N ILE A 251 -18.92 -6.86 8.92
CA ILE A 251 -20.22 -7.38 8.48
C ILE A 251 -20.15 -8.90 8.32
N SER A 252 -19.07 -9.42 7.73
CA SER A 252 -18.85 -10.86 7.58
C SER A 252 -18.81 -11.61 8.90
N VAL A 253 -18.16 -11.06 9.94
CA VAL A 253 -18.14 -11.65 11.28
C VAL A 253 -19.55 -11.70 11.86
N PHE A 254 -20.28 -10.59 11.89
CA PHE A 254 -21.63 -10.54 12.46
C PHE A 254 -22.61 -11.42 11.68
N TYR A 255 -22.52 -11.41 10.36
CA TYR A 255 -23.33 -12.27 9.49
C TYR A 255 -23.02 -13.75 9.74
N GLY A 256 -21.74 -14.12 9.81
CA GLY A 256 -21.32 -15.49 10.14
C GLY A 256 -21.82 -15.95 11.51
N LEU A 257 -21.75 -15.09 12.53
CA LEU A 257 -22.30 -15.38 13.86
C LEU A 257 -23.81 -15.60 13.81
N PHE A 258 -24.55 -14.71 13.14
CA PHE A 258 -25.99 -14.83 13.00
C PHE A 258 -26.39 -16.13 12.30
N VAL A 259 -25.75 -16.45 11.18
CA VAL A 259 -26.04 -17.68 10.42
C VAL A 259 -25.70 -18.92 11.24
N CYS A 260 -24.53 -18.98 11.86
CA CYS A 260 -24.09 -20.18 12.59
C CYS A 260 -24.82 -20.38 13.93
N ILE A 261 -25.24 -19.31 14.62
CA ILE A 261 -25.92 -19.41 15.93
C ILE A 261 -27.44 -19.49 15.76
N CYS A 262 -28.04 -18.61 14.95
CA CYS A 262 -29.49 -18.47 14.88
C CYS A 262 -30.12 -19.36 13.81
N VAL A 263 -29.50 -19.43 12.63
CA VAL A 263 -30.07 -20.12 11.45
C VAL A 263 -29.70 -21.61 11.46
N TYR A 264 -28.41 -21.93 11.35
CA TYR A 264 -27.93 -23.31 11.31
C TYR A 264 -27.83 -23.94 12.70
N ARG A 265 -27.77 -23.12 13.76
CA ARG A 265 -27.67 -23.56 15.16
C ARG A 265 -26.53 -24.56 15.40
N THR A 266 -25.43 -24.36 14.66
CA THR A 266 -24.22 -25.18 14.71
C THR A 266 -23.20 -24.68 15.73
N LEU A 267 -23.30 -23.41 16.14
CA LEU A 267 -22.46 -22.80 17.16
C LEU A 267 -23.31 -22.28 18.33
N SER A 268 -22.80 -22.42 19.55
CA SER A 268 -23.38 -21.80 20.75
C SER A 268 -22.61 -20.55 21.16
N ILE A 269 -23.24 -19.66 21.92
CA ILE A 269 -22.58 -18.45 22.47
C ILE A 269 -21.36 -18.81 23.34
N LYS A 270 -21.37 -19.98 23.96
CA LYS A 270 -20.26 -20.48 24.80
C LYS A 270 -19.02 -20.82 23.96
N ASP A 271 -19.19 -21.15 22.68
CA ASP A 271 -18.08 -21.50 21.79
C ASP A 271 -17.30 -20.28 21.32
N LEU A 272 -17.89 -19.07 21.43
CA LEU A 272 -17.29 -17.83 20.91
C LEU A 272 -15.92 -17.52 21.48
N GLY A 273 -15.71 -17.73 22.78
CA GLY A 273 -14.40 -17.53 23.41
C GLY A 273 -13.32 -18.39 22.77
N HIS A 274 -13.66 -19.64 22.42
CA HIS A 274 -12.74 -20.55 21.75
C HIS A 274 -12.47 -20.12 20.30
N VAL A 275 -13.51 -19.67 19.57
CA VAL A 275 -13.37 -19.22 18.17
C VAL A 275 -12.50 -17.98 18.09
N PHE A 276 -12.74 -16.98 18.93
CA PHE A 276 -11.93 -15.76 18.97
C PHE A 276 -10.50 -16.04 19.42
N MET A 277 -10.30 -16.95 20.39
CA MET A 277 -8.95 -17.33 20.82
C MET A 277 -8.16 -18.03 19.71
N GLU A 278 -8.77 -18.91 18.92
CA GLU A 278 -8.11 -19.51 17.74
C GLU A 278 -7.78 -18.47 16.66
N GLY A 279 -8.71 -17.55 16.39
CA GLY A 279 -8.47 -16.44 15.48
C GLY A 279 -7.31 -15.55 15.94
N ALA A 280 -7.29 -15.17 17.22
CA ALA A 280 -6.26 -14.34 17.82
C ALA A 280 -4.86 -15.00 17.77
N LYS A 281 -4.76 -16.30 18.08
CA LYS A 281 -3.48 -17.05 17.98
C LYS A 281 -2.87 -16.99 16.58
N THR A 282 -3.71 -17.11 15.56
CA THR A 282 -3.27 -17.06 14.17
C THR A 282 -2.87 -15.62 13.79
N TYR A 283 -3.62 -14.62 14.28
CA TYR A 283 -3.39 -13.21 13.98
C TYR A 283 -2.15 -12.61 14.65
N VAL A 284 -1.87 -12.93 15.92
CA VAL A 284 -0.71 -12.40 16.66
C VAL A 284 0.61 -12.74 15.95
N ASN A 285 0.72 -13.97 15.44
CA ASN A 285 1.90 -14.40 14.67
C ASN A 285 2.08 -13.58 13.40
N ILE A 286 0.98 -13.26 12.71
CA ILE A 286 0.98 -12.44 11.49
C ILE A 286 1.42 -11.01 11.82
N LEU A 287 0.87 -10.39 12.88
CA LEU A 287 1.24 -9.03 13.28
C LEU A 287 2.73 -8.91 13.62
N PHE A 288 3.27 -9.85 14.39
CA PHE A 288 4.69 -9.82 14.75
C PHE A 288 5.59 -9.86 13.50
N VAL A 289 5.24 -10.69 12.52
CA VAL A 289 5.95 -10.76 11.24
C VAL A 289 5.82 -9.46 10.46
N ILE A 290 4.62 -8.87 10.38
CA ILE A 290 4.39 -7.59 9.69
C ILE A 290 5.23 -6.48 10.32
N ALA A 291 5.23 -6.37 11.66
CA ALA A 291 6.02 -5.38 12.38
C ALA A 291 7.51 -5.52 12.05
N ALA A 292 8.07 -6.71 12.21
CA ALA A 292 9.49 -6.96 11.93
C ALA A 292 9.83 -6.74 10.45
N ALA A 293 8.94 -7.12 9.54
CA ALA A 293 9.14 -6.96 8.11
C ALA A 293 9.08 -5.49 7.67
N ALA A 294 8.29 -4.64 8.32
CA ALA A 294 8.27 -3.20 8.06
C ALA A 294 9.64 -2.55 8.38
N ALA A 295 10.22 -2.90 9.53
CA ALA A 295 11.57 -2.44 9.88
C ALA A 295 12.62 -2.99 8.91
N PHE A 296 12.51 -4.26 8.54
CA PHE A 296 13.42 -4.90 7.58
C PHE A 296 13.34 -4.26 6.20
N ALA A 297 12.13 -3.98 5.70
CA ALA A 297 11.91 -3.27 4.44
C ALA A 297 12.56 -1.88 4.46
N LYS A 298 12.40 -1.12 5.56
CA LYS A 298 13.02 0.20 5.72
C LYS A 298 14.55 0.11 5.66
N VAL A 299 15.15 -0.89 6.31
CA VAL A 299 16.59 -1.15 6.27
C VAL A 299 17.07 -1.53 4.87
N LEU A 300 16.35 -2.39 4.16
CA LEU A 300 16.69 -2.74 2.77
C LEU A 300 16.69 -1.52 1.85
N THR A 301 15.69 -0.65 1.98
CA THR A 301 15.58 0.61 1.24
C THR A 301 16.76 1.53 1.56
N LEU A 302 17.09 1.69 2.85
CA LEU A 302 18.24 2.50 3.29
C LEU A 302 19.59 1.96 2.80
N LEU A 303 19.71 0.64 2.64
CA LEU A 303 20.91 -0.01 2.10
C LEU A 303 20.97 -0.02 0.57
N ARG A 304 19.95 0.51 -0.13
CA ARG A 304 19.83 0.54 -1.60
C ARG A 304 19.86 -0.84 -2.26
N TYR A 305 19.52 -1.89 -1.53
CA TYR A 305 19.51 -3.24 -2.08
C TYR A 305 18.46 -3.41 -3.17
N PRO A 306 17.20 -2.89 -3.04
CA PRO A 306 16.24 -2.90 -4.14
C PRO A 306 16.78 -2.32 -5.45
N GLN A 307 17.42 -1.15 -5.39
CA GLN A 307 17.96 -0.45 -6.57
C GLN A 307 19.14 -1.20 -7.18
N THR A 308 20.03 -1.72 -6.35
CA THR A 308 21.18 -2.53 -6.80
C THR A 308 20.73 -3.81 -7.50
N ILE A 309 19.72 -4.49 -6.95
CA ILE A 309 19.12 -5.68 -7.56
C ILE A 309 18.43 -5.29 -8.87
N SER A 310 17.67 -4.20 -8.89
CA SER A 310 17.00 -3.68 -10.09
C SER A 310 17.98 -3.45 -11.24
N GLN A 311 19.06 -2.71 -10.98
CA GLN A 311 20.10 -2.43 -11.97
C GLN A 311 20.78 -3.71 -12.47
N GLY A 312 21.07 -4.66 -11.57
CA GLY A 312 21.66 -5.94 -11.96
C GLY A 312 20.72 -6.79 -12.83
N VAL A 313 19.42 -6.78 -12.54
CA VAL A 313 18.42 -7.50 -13.33
C VAL A 313 18.18 -6.85 -14.68
N LEU A 314 18.11 -5.52 -14.73
CA LEU A 314 17.97 -4.77 -16.00
C LEU A 314 19.21 -4.91 -16.89
N ALA A 315 20.41 -5.05 -16.30
CA ALA A 315 21.63 -5.32 -17.05
C ALA A 315 21.66 -6.73 -17.70
N LEU A 316 20.86 -7.68 -17.20
CA LEU A 316 20.77 -9.03 -17.76
C LEU A 316 19.89 -9.08 -19.02
N SER A 317 18.85 -8.25 -19.11
CA SER A 317 17.95 -8.25 -20.28
C SER A 317 17.08 -6.99 -20.38
N ASP A 318 16.99 -6.42 -21.57
CA ASP A 318 16.03 -5.37 -21.92
C ASP A 318 14.61 -5.93 -22.18
N ASN A 319 14.46 -7.26 -22.24
CA ASN A 319 13.18 -7.89 -22.53
C ASN A 319 12.31 -8.00 -21.27
N LYS A 320 11.24 -7.21 -21.22
CA LYS A 320 10.21 -7.20 -20.17
C LYS A 320 9.79 -8.59 -19.70
N TYR A 321 9.55 -9.53 -20.61
CA TYR A 321 9.09 -10.88 -20.26
C TYR A 321 10.19 -11.75 -19.67
N ALA A 322 11.45 -11.55 -20.08
CA ALA A 322 12.59 -12.25 -19.49
C ALA A 322 12.78 -11.82 -18.03
N VAL A 323 12.70 -10.51 -17.76
CA VAL A 323 12.79 -9.99 -16.38
C VAL A 323 11.63 -10.47 -15.52
N LEU A 324 10.39 -10.41 -16.02
CA LEU A 324 9.22 -10.93 -15.30
C LEU A 324 9.33 -12.43 -15.01
N LEU A 325 9.93 -13.21 -15.92
CA LEU A 325 10.16 -14.65 -15.70
C LEU A 325 11.19 -14.89 -14.58
N ILE A 326 12.27 -14.10 -14.53
CA ILE A 326 13.25 -14.15 -13.44
C ILE A 326 12.56 -13.80 -12.11
N MET A 327 11.74 -12.74 -12.09
CA MET A 327 11.00 -12.32 -10.89
C MET A 327 10.04 -13.43 -10.43
N ASN A 328 9.29 -14.05 -11.35
CA ASN A 328 8.45 -15.21 -11.05
C ASN A 328 9.24 -16.35 -10.43
N LEU A 329 10.39 -16.70 -11.01
CA LEU A 329 11.24 -17.76 -10.47
C LEU A 329 11.70 -17.45 -9.03
N VAL A 330 12.13 -16.22 -8.77
CA VAL A 330 12.51 -15.78 -7.43
C VAL A 330 11.33 -15.88 -6.46
N MET A 331 10.15 -15.38 -6.84
CA MET A 331 8.95 -15.44 -6.00
C MET A 331 8.51 -16.89 -5.72
N LEU A 332 8.59 -17.79 -6.70
CA LEU A 332 8.30 -19.21 -6.52
C LEU A 332 9.24 -19.84 -5.49
N VAL A 333 10.55 -19.62 -5.67
CA VAL A 333 11.57 -20.14 -4.75
C VAL A 333 11.34 -19.59 -3.34
N CYS A 334 11.17 -18.28 -3.18
CA CYS A 334 10.89 -17.69 -1.87
C CYS A 334 9.59 -18.21 -1.25
N GLY A 335 8.55 -18.42 -2.06
CA GLY A 335 7.28 -19.02 -1.64
C GLY A 335 7.40 -20.46 -1.14
N MET A 336 8.42 -21.21 -1.55
CA MET A 336 8.64 -22.59 -1.09
C MET A 336 9.17 -22.68 0.35
N PHE A 337 9.86 -21.64 0.83
CA PHE A 337 10.53 -21.61 2.14
C PHE A 337 9.80 -20.74 3.17
N ILE A 338 9.22 -19.63 2.72
CA ILE A 338 8.70 -18.57 3.57
C ILE A 338 7.17 -18.52 3.40
N ASP A 339 6.44 -18.22 4.48
CA ASP A 339 5.00 -17.99 4.39
C ASP A 339 4.68 -16.80 3.46
N ASN A 340 3.46 -16.79 2.92
CA ASN A 340 3.02 -15.81 1.92
C ASN A 340 3.08 -14.36 2.44
N ILE A 341 2.61 -14.08 3.66
CA ILE A 341 2.60 -12.71 4.21
C ILE A 341 4.02 -12.13 4.36
N PRO A 342 4.98 -12.82 5.02
CA PRO A 342 6.37 -12.34 5.06
C PRO A 342 7.00 -12.20 3.68
N ASN A 343 6.69 -13.08 2.71
CA ASN A 343 7.18 -12.93 1.35
C ASN A 343 6.68 -11.63 0.69
N ILE A 344 5.39 -11.33 0.79
CA ILE A 344 4.82 -10.08 0.27
C ILE A 344 5.54 -8.89 0.89
N MET A 345 5.76 -8.91 2.20
CA MET A 345 6.43 -7.81 2.92
C MET A 345 7.89 -7.60 2.49
N ILE A 346 8.64 -8.66 2.17
CA ILE A 346 10.03 -8.54 1.69
C ILE A 346 10.10 -8.16 0.22
N LEU A 347 9.34 -8.87 -0.61
CA LEU A 347 9.52 -8.84 -2.06
C LEU A 347 8.85 -7.61 -2.68
N THR A 348 7.77 -7.08 -2.08
CA THR A 348 7.05 -5.91 -2.62
C THR A 348 7.95 -4.68 -2.74
N PRO A 349 8.65 -4.21 -1.68
CA PRO A 349 9.54 -3.05 -1.77
C PRO A 349 10.71 -3.25 -2.75
N ILE A 350 11.14 -4.50 -2.98
CA ILE A 350 12.22 -4.84 -3.90
C ILE A 350 11.72 -4.86 -5.35
N MET A 351 10.61 -5.54 -5.58
CA MET A 351 10.16 -5.95 -6.91
C MET A 351 9.17 -4.99 -7.55
N VAL A 352 8.37 -4.25 -6.77
CA VAL A 352 7.42 -3.26 -7.33
C VAL A 352 8.15 -2.14 -8.09
N PRO A 353 9.24 -1.54 -7.57
CA PRO A 353 10.00 -0.55 -8.33
C PRO A 353 10.53 -1.10 -9.65
N VAL A 354 11.02 -2.35 -9.65
CA VAL A 354 11.51 -3.04 -10.86
C VAL A 354 10.37 -3.25 -11.86
N ALA A 355 9.23 -3.78 -11.41
CA ALA A 355 8.06 -4.02 -12.25
C ALA A 355 7.52 -2.72 -12.85
N THR A 356 7.44 -1.66 -12.04
CA THR A 356 6.95 -0.35 -12.47
C THR A 356 7.89 0.28 -13.50
N ALA A 357 9.20 0.14 -13.33
CA ALA A 357 10.20 0.57 -14.32
C ALA A 357 10.06 -0.14 -15.67
N LEU A 358 9.49 -1.35 -15.70
CA LEU A 358 9.17 -2.11 -16.92
C LEU A 358 7.77 -1.79 -17.50
N GLY A 359 7.09 -0.78 -16.95
CA GLY A 359 5.71 -0.43 -17.32
C GLY A 359 4.71 -1.51 -16.97
N VAL A 360 4.90 -2.22 -15.85
CA VAL A 360 3.92 -3.15 -15.28
C VAL A 360 3.13 -2.42 -14.21
N ASP A 361 1.80 -2.44 -14.34
CA ASP A 361 0.92 -1.86 -13.33
C ASP A 361 1.11 -2.56 -11.97
N PRO A 362 1.30 -1.82 -10.86
CA PRO A 362 1.48 -2.40 -9.53
C PRO A 362 0.34 -3.34 -9.09
N ILE A 363 -0.90 -3.09 -9.50
CA ILE A 363 -2.04 -3.98 -9.20
C ILE A 363 -1.89 -5.29 -9.94
N HIS A 364 -1.55 -5.24 -11.23
CA HIS A 364 -1.27 -6.44 -12.01
C HIS A 364 -0.11 -7.24 -11.41
N PHE A 365 0.97 -6.56 -11.02
CA PHE A 365 2.10 -7.19 -10.36
C PHE A 365 1.72 -7.83 -9.01
N GLY A 366 0.83 -7.21 -8.25
CA GLY A 366 0.24 -7.80 -7.04
C GLY A 366 -0.45 -9.14 -7.30
N ILE A 367 -1.21 -9.27 -8.40
CA ILE A 367 -1.81 -10.54 -8.80
C ILE A 367 -0.75 -11.58 -9.16
N ILE A 368 0.27 -11.19 -9.93
CA ILE A 368 1.38 -12.08 -10.30
C ILE A 368 2.07 -12.60 -9.03
N MET A 369 2.36 -11.70 -8.09
CA MET A 369 3.01 -12.04 -6.83
C MET A 369 2.19 -13.04 -6.01
N THR A 370 0.90 -12.79 -5.77
CA THR A 370 0.07 -13.71 -4.98
C THR A 370 -0.09 -15.07 -5.66
N CYS A 371 -0.14 -15.12 -6.99
CA CYS A 371 -0.17 -16.38 -7.73
C CYS A 371 1.12 -17.19 -7.57
N ASN A 372 2.30 -16.55 -7.66
CA ASN A 372 3.57 -17.22 -7.41
C ASN A 372 3.65 -17.77 -5.97
N LEU A 373 3.26 -16.96 -5.00
CA LEU A 373 3.32 -17.36 -3.58
C LEU A 373 2.32 -18.47 -3.27
N ALA A 374 1.13 -18.46 -3.89
CA ALA A 374 0.17 -19.56 -3.78
C ALA A 374 0.76 -20.89 -4.27
N ILE A 375 1.53 -20.89 -5.37
CA ILE A 375 2.25 -22.06 -5.88
C ILE A 375 3.36 -22.47 -4.90
N GLY A 376 4.07 -21.51 -4.32
CA GLY A 376 5.07 -21.77 -3.28
C GLY A 376 4.49 -22.51 -2.06
N MET A 377 3.29 -22.12 -1.61
CA MET A 377 2.59 -22.75 -0.48
C MET A 377 2.24 -24.23 -0.68
N VAL A 378 2.31 -24.73 -1.92
CA VAL A 378 2.01 -26.12 -2.28
C VAL A 378 3.23 -26.85 -2.84
N THR A 379 4.43 -26.26 -2.75
CA THR A 379 5.68 -26.79 -3.27
C THR A 379 6.71 -27.01 -2.13
N PRO A 380 7.40 -28.17 -2.05
CA PRO A 380 8.47 -28.40 -1.06
C PRO A 380 9.60 -27.36 -1.17
N PRO A 381 10.41 -27.10 -0.13
CA PRO A 381 10.60 -27.95 1.05
C PRO A 381 9.65 -27.67 2.22
N MET A 382 9.06 -26.48 2.32
CA MET A 382 8.10 -26.19 3.38
C MET A 382 6.67 -26.41 2.90
N GLY A 383 6.18 -25.64 1.93
CA GLY A 383 4.84 -25.77 1.37
C GLY A 383 3.73 -25.92 2.44
N ILE A 384 3.35 -24.83 3.11
CA ILE A 384 2.44 -24.83 4.27
C ILE A 384 1.14 -25.62 4.02
N ASN A 385 0.57 -25.54 2.82
CA ASN A 385 -0.63 -26.31 2.50
C ASN A 385 -0.37 -27.82 2.49
N LEU A 386 0.81 -28.26 2.04
CA LEU A 386 1.22 -29.67 2.10
C LEU A 386 1.31 -30.14 3.55
N PHE A 387 1.84 -29.31 4.47
CA PHE A 387 1.88 -29.65 5.90
C PHE A 387 0.50 -29.76 6.52
N VAL A 388 -0.41 -28.82 6.25
CA VAL A 388 -1.79 -28.86 6.75
C VAL A 388 -2.50 -30.13 6.25
N ALA A 389 -2.42 -30.39 4.95
CA ALA A 389 -3.05 -31.55 4.33
C ALA A 389 -2.45 -32.88 4.83
N SER A 390 -1.12 -32.95 4.94
CA SER A 390 -0.39 -34.08 5.52
C SER A 390 -0.78 -34.32 6.99
N GLY A 391 -0.84 -33.26 7.79
CA GLY A 391 -1.19 -33.33 9.22
C GLY A 391 -2.59 -33.90 9.46
N MET A 392 -3.54 -33.54 8.60
CA MET A 392 -4.93 -34.02 8.62
C MET A 392 -5.08 -35.46 8.11
N THR A 393 -4.40 -35.81 7.02
CA THR A 393 -4.62 -37.08 6.33
C THR A 393 -3.65 -38.18 6.72
N LYS A 394 -2.57 -37.81 7.42
CA LYS A 394 -1.41 -38.66 7.79
C LYS A 394 -0.62 -39.20 6.58
N ILE A 395 -0.81 -38.62 5.40
CA ILE A 395 -0.02 -38.95 4.21
C ILE A 395 1.33 -38.24 4.31
N PRO A 396 2.47 -38.92 4.11
CA PRO A 396 3.78 -38.26 4.14
C PRO A 396 3.87 -37.08 3.17
N MET A 397 4.32 -35.92 3.66
CA MET A 397 4.41 -34.66 2.90
C MET A 397 5.09 -34.82 1.54
N LEU A 398 6.23 -35.53 1.47
CA LEU A 398 6.94 -35.78 0.20
C LEU A 398 6.14 -36.63 -0.80
N LYS A 399 5.32 -37.56 -0.30
CA LYS A 399 4.45 -38.39 -1.16
C LYS A 399 3.33 -37.52 -1.74
N LEU A 400 2.75 -36.66 -0.92
CA LEU A 400 1.72 -35.70 -1.34
C LEU A 400 2.31 -34.67 -2.31
N ALA A 401 3.51 -34.15 -2.05
CA ALA A 401 4.21 -33.19 -2.90
C ALA A 401 4.40 -33.70 -4.34
N ARG A 402 4.75 -34.99 -4.51
CA ARG A 402 4.85 -35.59 -5.85
C ARG A 402 3.49 -35.71 -6.52
N ALA A 403 2.44 -35.98 -5.75
CA ALA A 403 1.09 -36.16 -6.27
C ALA A 403 0.41 -34.83 -6.70
N VAL A 404 0.80 -33.70 -6.10
CA VAL A 404 0.29 -32.38 -6.50
C VAL A 404 0.93 -31.84 -7.79
N VAL A 405 2.08 -32.35 -8.22
CA VAL A 405 2.84 -31.83 -9.39
C VAL A 405 1.97 -31.61 -10.63
N PRO A 406 1.09 -32.54 -11.04
CA PRO A 406 0.24 -32.29 -12.22
C PRO A 406 -0.70 -31.10 -12.06
N PHE A 407 -1.24 -30.88 -10.87
CA PHE A 407 -2.02 -29.68 -10.56
C PHE A 407 -1.14 -28.42 -10.58
N LEU A 408 0.09 -28.50 -10.06
CA LEU A 408 1.05 -27.39 -10.12
C LEU A 408 1.37 -26.99 -11.56
N VAL A 409 1.50 -27.95 -12.48
CA VAL A 409 1.71 -27.65 -13.91
C VAL A 409 0.56 -26.83 -14.48
N THR A 410 -0.69 -27.18 -14.18
CA THR A 410 -1.84 -26.38 -14.63
C THR A 410 -1.88 -24.98 -14.01
N PHE A 411 -1.45 -24.85 -12.75
CA PHE A 411 -1.32 -23.56 -12.09
C PHE A 411 -0.22 -22.71 -12.72
N LEU A 412 0.96 -23.29 -12.99
CA LEU A 412 2.09 -22.62 -13.64
C LEU A 412 1.73 -22.13 -15.05
N ILE A 413 0.96 -22.91 -15.82
CA ILE A 413 0.42 -22.45 -17.11
C ILE A 413 -0.46 -21.21 -16.92
N SER A 414 -1.36 -21.25 -15.94
CA SER A 414 -2.24 -20.12 -15.62
C SER A 414 -1.44 -18.88 -15.20
N LEU A 415 -0.40 -19.05 -14.38
CA LEU A 415 0.53 -17.99 -13.99
C LEU A 415 1.25 -17.40 -15.21
N GLY A 416 1.69 -18.23 -16.15
CA GLY A 416 2.31 -17.77 -17.39
C GLY A 416 1.37 -16.91 -18.22
N LEU A 417 0.10 -17.32 -18.34
CA LEU A 417 -0.94 -16.53 -19.02
C LEU A 417 -1.20 -15.19 -18.32
N ILE A 418 -1.37 -15.21 -16.98
CA ILE A 418 -1.58 -14.00 -16.18
C ILE A 418 -0.39 -13.05 -16.37
N THR A 419 0.85 -13.54 -16.24
CA THR A 419 2.07 -12.71 -16.38
C THR A 419 2.19 -12.10 -17.78
N ALA A 420 1.82 -12.86 -18.82
CA ALA A 420 1.99 -12.42 -20.20
C ALA A 420 0.90 -11.43 -20.66
N VAL A 421 -0.32 -11.54 -20.11
CA VAL A 421 -1.51 -10.82 -20.57
C VAL A 421 -2.10 -9.97 -19.43
N PRO A 422 -1.71 -8.68 -19.31
CA PRO A 422 -2.22 -7.78 -18.27
C PRO A 422 -3.74 -7.66 -18.23
N GLY A 423 -4.40 -7.81 -19.38
CA GLY A 423 -5.87 -7.78 -19.48
C GLY A 423 -6.60 -8.85 -18.66
N ILE A 424 -5.92 -9.96 -18.29
CA ILE A 424 -6.51 -10.98 -17.41
C ILE A 424 -6.74 -10.40 -16.01
N SER A 425 -5.82 -9.59 -15.49
CA SER A 425 -5.98 -8.93 -14.19
C SER A 425 -6.71 -7.60 -14.32
N MET A 426 -6.28 -6.76 -15.27
CA MET A 426 -6.73 -5.37 -15.36
C MET A 426 -7.99 -5.17 -16.20
N GLY A 427 -8.43 -6.17 -16.97
CA GLY A 427 -9.58 -6.04 -17.86
C GLY A 427 -10.88 -5.74 -17.12
N LEU A 428 -11.14 -6.46 -16.02
CA LEU A 428 -12.32 -6.21 -15.19
C LEU A 428 -12.22 -4.89 -14.42
N VAL A 429 -11.02 -4.54 -13.95
CA VAL A 429 -10.77 -3.26 -13.29
C VAL A 429 -11.12 -2.12 -14.25
N SER A 430 -10.55 -2.14 -15.45
CA SER A 430 -10.74 -1.11 -16.49
C SER A 430 -12.19 -1.01 -16.98
N ALA A 431 -12.96 -2.10 -16.94
CA ALA A 431 -14.37 -2.08 -17.34
C ALA A 431 -15.30 -1.48 -16.25
N LEU A 432 -14.92 -1.62 -14.97
CA LEU A 432 -15.71 -1.14 -13.83
C LEU A 432 -15.28 0.25 -13.35
N SER A 433 -14.00 0.58 -13.43
CA SER A 433 -13.53 1.96 -13.33
C SER A 433 -13.93 2.68 -14.62
N LYS A 434 -14.70 3.77 -14.53
CA LYS A 434 -14.98 4.63 -15.69
C LYS A 434 -13.73 5.33 -16.26
N ASP A 435 -12.55 4.99 -15.75
CA ASP A 435 -11.25 5.40 -16.25
C ASP A 435 -10.84 4.52 -17.43
N THR A 436 -10.89 5.10 -18.63
CA THR A 436 -9.97 4.69 -19.69
C THR A 436 -8.55 4.71 -19.14
N ALA A 437 -7.98 3.53 -18.92
CA ALA A 437 -6.58 3.36 -18.57
C ALA A 437 -5.70 3.98 -19.68
N LYS A 438 -5.29 5.24 -19.46
CA LYS A 438 -4.07 5.75 -20.07
C LYS A 438 -2.94 5.05 -19.34
N VAL A 439 -2.32 4.10 -20.03
CA VAL A 439 -0.98 3.61 -19.71
C VAL A 439 -0.12 4.85 -19.49
N ALA A 440 0.24 5.11 -18.23
CA ALA A 440 1.27 6.08 -17.91
C ALA A 440 2.55 5.56 -18.56
N ALA A 441 2.93 6.19 -19.67
CA ALA A 441 4.23 5.97 -20.27
C ALA A 441 5.26 6.57 -19.30
N THR A 442 5.77 5.74 -18.39
CA THR A 442 7.01 6.03 -17.68
C THR A 442 8.16 5.72 -18.63
N THR A 443 8.54 6.72 -19.41
CA THR A 443 9.95 6.88 -19.72
C THR A 443 10.69 7.05 -18.39
N THR A 444 11.91 6.53 -18.32
CA THR A 444 12.99 7.00 -17.43
C THR A 444 12.81 8.50 -17.15
N PRO A 445 13.12 9.06 -15.97
CA PRO A 445 13.17 10.50 -15.81
C PRO A 445 14.30 11.05 -16.69
N ALA A 446 14.03 11.17 -17.99
CA ALA A 446 14.53 12.25 -18.78
C ALA A 446 13.96 13.47 -18.09
N LEU A 447 14.84 14.27 -17.51
CA LEU A 447 14.52 15.63 -17.15
C LEU A 447 13.76 16.25 -18.32
N ASP A 448 12.74 17.06 -18.03
CA ASP A 448 12.18 17.92 -19.06
C ASP A 448 13.36 18.65 -19.73
N ALA A 449 13.31 18.88 -21.05
CA ALA A 449 14.40 19.37 -21.90
C ALA A 449 15.07 20.70 -21.44
N ASP A 450 14.64 21.27 -20.32
CA ASP A 450 15.01 22.55 -19.73
C ASP A 450 15.89 22.43 -18.46
N ALA A 451 16.26 21.24 -17.97
CA ALA A 451 17.05 21.13 -16.71
C ALA A 451 18.41 21.86 -16.77
N ASP A 452 19.07 21.86 -17.94
CA ASP A 452 20.33 22.62 -18.10
C ASP A 452 20.10 24.14 -18.10
N PHE A 453 18.87 24.63 -18.27
CA PHE A 453 18.56 26.05 -18.30
C PHE A 453 18.79 26.71 -16.94
N TYR A 454 18.28 26.12 -15.86
CA TYR A 454 18.35 26.69 -14.51
C TYR A 454 19.76 26.58 -13.92
N GLY A 455 20.52 25.54 -14.29
CA GLY A 455 21.91 25.32 -13.87
C GLY A 455 22.98 25.96 -14.75
N LYS A 456 22.61 26.69 -15.82
CA LYS A 456 23.56 27.17 -16.84
C LYS A 456 24.69 28.04 -16.28
N ASN A 457 24.39 28.87 -15.29
CA ASN A 457 25.34 29.83 -14.71
C ASN A 457 26.15 29.25 -13.54
N ILE A 458 25.81 28.04 -13.06
CA ILE A 458 26.52 27.39 -11.95
C ILE A 458 27.88 26.90 -12.48
N LYS A 459 28.96 27.34 -11.84
CA LYS A 459 30.32 26.92 -12.21
C LYS A 459 30.59 25.52 -11.67
N ALA A 460 30.98 24.59 -12.54
CA ALA A 460 31.40 23.27 -12.11
C ALA A 460 32.68 23.36 -11.26
N LEU A 461 32.73 22.59 -10.17
CA LEU A 461 33.94 22.42 -9.38
C LEU A 461 34.87 21.42 -10.05
N ASP A 462 36.17 21.61 -9.86
CA ASP A 462 37.16 20.58 -10.16
C ASP A 462 36.92 19.39 -9.21
N PRO A 463 36.68 18.16 -9.70
CA PRO A 463 36.49 16.98 -8.84
C PRO A 463 37.64 16.73 -7.86
N ALA A 464 38.87 17.17 -8.18
CA ALA A 464 40.02 17.08 -7.29
C ALA A 464 39.94 18.04 -6.08
N SER A 465 39.10 19.10 -6.18
CA SER A 465 38.85 20.07 -5.10
C SER A 465 37.77 19.62 -4.11
N ILE A 466 37.15 18.46 -4.35
CA ILE A 466 36.13 17.86 -3.49
C ILE A 466 36.81 16.73 -2.70
N PRO A 467 36.98 16.87 -1.37
CA PRO A 467 37.87 16.01 -0.59
C PRO A 467 37.33 14.59 -0.37
N ALA A 468 36.03 14.39 -0.56
CA ALA A 468 35.35 13.12 -0.35
C ALA A 468 34.26 12.89 -1.40
N GLU A 469 33.85 11.63 -1.55
CA GLU A 469 32.62 11.29 -2.26
C GLU A 469 31.44 11.35 -1.29
N TYR A 470 30.38 12.04 -1.70
CA TYR A 470 29.19 12.23 -0.89
C TYR A 470 28.01 11.49 -1.52
N HIS A 471 27.32 10.70 -0.70
CA HIS A 471 26.12 9.99 -1.09
C HIS A 471 24.98 10.36 -0.13
N TRP A 472 24.07 11.21 -0.59
CA TRP A 472 22.97 11.73 0.23
C TRP A 472 21.65 11.04 -0.11
N ARG A 473 20.79 10.91 0.89
CA ARG A 473 19.42 10.39 0.74
C ARG A 473 18.42 11.52 0.94
N ALA A 474 17.48 11.66 0.02
CA ALA A 474 16.38 12.61 0.09
C ALA A 474 15.04 11.89 0.31
N ALA A 475 14.34 12.22 1.40
CA ALA A 475 13.06 11.61 1.75
C ALA A 475 11.87 12.56 1.56
N MET A 476 10.74 12.00 1.11
CA MET A 476 9.44 12.69 1.04
C MET A 476 8.26 11.72 1.06
N THR A 477 7.09 12.18 1.49
CA THR A 477 5.84 11.39 1.52
C THR A 477 4.98 11.52 0.26
N VAL A 478 5.25 12.53 -0.57
CA VAL A 478 4.49 12.80 -1.79
C VAL A 478 4.97 11.94 -2.98
N ALA A 479 4.12 11.81 -4.00
CA ALA A 479 4.41 11.05 -5.22
C ALA A 479 5.57 11.63 -6.04
N ASP A 480 6.15 10.83 -6.93
CA ASP A 480 7.21 11.22 -7.87
C ASP A 480 6.75 12.25 -8.93
N SER A 481 5.45 12.39 -9.15
CA SER A 481 4.89 13.43 -10.01
C SER A 481 4.88 14.84 -9.37
N SER A 482 5.14 14.94 -8.05
CA SER A 482 5.03 16.18 -7.27
C SER A 482 6.10 17.23 -7.63
N ILE A 483 5.83 18.49 -7.27
CA ILE A 483 6.80 19.58 -7.35
C ILE A 483 7.98 19.31 -6.40
N ASN A 484 7.77 18.71 -5.24
CA ASN A 484 8.84 18.28 -4.33
C ASN A 484 9.83 17.35 -5.05
N TYR A 485 9.33 16.30 -5.69
CA TYR A 485 10.17 15.34 -6.39
C TYR A 485 10.91 16.00 -7.56
N LYS A 486 10.21 16.81 -8.37
CA LYS A 486 10.80 17.54 -9.50
C LYS A 486 11.92 18.47 -9.06
N MET A 487 11.70 19.26 -8.00
CA MET A 487 12.70 20.16 -7.42
C MET A 487 13.92 19.38 -6.90
N VAL A 488 13.72 18.34 -6.09
CA VAL A 488 14.85 17.56 -5.54
C VAL A 488 15.57 16.77 -6.64
N SER A 489 14.87 16.32 -7.68
CA SER A 489 15.48 15.67 -8.85
C SER A 489 16.37 16.61 -9.64
N GLU A 490 15.93 17.86 -9.83
CA GLU A 490 16.75 18.91 -10.44
C GLU A 490 18.00 19.17 -9.60
N PHE A 491 17.87 19.30 -8.28
CA PHE A 491 19.01 19.44 -7.37
C PHE A 491 19.99 18.27 -7.50
N ALA A 492 19.48 17.03 -7.47
CA ALA A 492 20.26 15.81 -7.60
C ALA A 492 21.04 15.75 -8.92
N TYR A 493 20.41 16.17 -10.02
CA TYR A 493 21.04 16.25 -11.33
C TYR A 493 22.15 17.31 -11.38
N LEU A 494 21.84 18.54 -10.95
CA LEU A 494 22.78 19.66 -10.99
C LEU A 494 23.99 19.39 -10.10
N ILE A 495 23.78 18.91 -8.87
CA ILE A 495 24.88 18.65 -7.95
C ILE A 495 25.78 17.51 -8.46
N HIS A 496 25.20 16.49 -9.09
CA HIS A 496 25.96 15.39 -9.70
C HIS A 496 26.82 15.89 -10.86
N GLN A 497 26.25 16.66 -11.79
CA GLN A 497 27.01 17.21 -12.91
C GLN A 497 28.11 18.19 -12.47
N LYS A 498 27.76 19.16 -11.62
CA LYS A 498 28.66 20.26 -11.25
C LYS A 498 29.75 19.83 -10.26
N SER A 499 29.59 18.67 -9.62
CA SER A 499 30.64 18.02 -8.82
C SER A 499 31.47 17.00 -9.61
N GLY A 500 31.19 16.80 -10.90
CA GLY A 500 31.83 15.77 -11.72
C GLY A 500 31.58 14.34 -11.20
N GLY A 501 30.40 14.09 -10.64
CA GLY A 501 29.99 12.79 -10.11
C GLY A 501 30.38 12.51 -8.66
N LYS A 502 31.11 13.42 -7.99
CA LYS A 502 31.54 13.25 -6.60
C LYS A 502 30.41 13.34 -5.57
N ILE A 503 29.28 13.94 -5.93
CA ILE A 503 28.10 14.07 -5.07
C ILE A 503 26.92 13.43 -5.79
N THR A 504 26.28 12.46 -5.14
CA THR A 504 25.05 11.82 -5.66
C THR A 504 23.93 11.92 -4.64
N VAL A 505 22.70 12.09 -5.11
CA VAL A 505 21.50 12.13 -4.26
C VAL A 505 20.52 11.05 -4.71
N ASP A 506 20.15 10.17 -3.79
CA ASP A 506 19.09 9.17 -3.98
C ASP A 506 17.77 9.69 -3.44
N ILE A 507 16.72 9.65 -4.25
CA ILE A 507 15.42 10.24 -3.93
C ILE A 507 14.41 9.13 -3.62
N TYR A 508 13.77 9.23 -2.45
CA TYR A 508 12.82 8.25 -1.92
C TYR A 508 11.43 8.90 -1.73
N PRO A 509 10.55 8.86 -2.76
CA PRO A 509 9.20 9.41 -2.70
C PRO A 509 8.21 8.48 -1.99
N SER A 510 6.96 8.92 -1.88
CA SER A 510 5.81 8.10 -1.42
C SER A 510 5.98 7.45 -0.05
N GLY A 511 6.75 8.07 0.84
CA GLY A 511 6.93 7.60 2.21
C GLY A 511 7.79 6.34 2.34
N GLN A 512 8.59 6.01 1.32
CA GLN A 512 9.49 4.84 1.33
C GLN A 512 10.46 4.82 2.53
N LEU A 513 10.82 6.00 3.07
CA LEU A 513 11.68 6.16 4.25
C LEU A 513 10.90 6.56 5.52
N GLY A 514 9.59 6.36 5.54
CA GLY A 514 8.71 6.69 6.66
C GLY A 514 7.72 7.81 6.35
N ASN A 515 6.77 8.00 7.26
CA ASN A 515 5.90 9.17 7.22
C ASN A 515 6.68 10.46 7.51
N THR A 516 5.99 11.59 7.41
CA THR A 516 6.60 12.91 7.53
C THR A 516 7.36 13.12 8.83
N THR A 517 6.76 12.81 9.98
CA THR A 517 7.38 12.94 11.29
C THR A 517 8.64 12.07 11.37
N GLU A 518 8.54 10.81 10.95
CA GLU A 518 9.66 9.86 11.01
C GLU A 518 10.85 10.28 10.16
N PHE A 519 10.64 10.68 8.89
CA PHE A 519 11.77 11.05 8.05
C PHE A 519 12.35 12.40 8.48
N THR A 520 11.55 13.33 9.00
CA THR A 520 12.04 14.61 9.51
C THR A 520 12.91 14.41 10.75
N GLU A 521 12.48 13.56 11.68
CA GLU A 521 13.32 13.10 12.80
C GLU A 521 14.64 12.50 12.31
N ALA A 522 14.57 11.63 11.30
CA ALA A 522 15.75 11.01 10.73
C ALA A 522 16.66 12.02 10.03
N VAL A 523 16.13 13.11 9.45
CA VAL A 523 16.96 14.20 8.91
C VAL A 523 17.61 14.98 10.04
N VAL A 524 16.87 15.33 11.09
CA VAL A 524 17.41 16.03 12.27
C VAL A 524 18.52 15.22 12.94
N SER A 525 18.37 13.89 13.06
CA SER A 525 19.38 13.02 13.65
C SER A 525 20.59 12.73 12.75
N GLY A 526 20.56 13.18 11.49
CA GLY A 526 21.59 12.88 10.49
C GLY A 526 21.49 11.47 9.90
N SER A 527 20.38 10.76 10.18
CA SER A 527 20.13 9.44 9.64
C SER A 527 19.67 9.42 8.20
N ILE A 528 19.07 10.52 7.74
CA ILE A 528 18.78 10.86 6.35
C ILE A 528 19.38 12.24 6.10
N ASP A 529 19.89 12.50 4.91
CA ASP A 529 20.66 13.72 4.63
C ASP A 529 19.76 14.90 4.28
N ILE A 530 18.71 14.65 3.49
CA ILE A 530 17.83 15.65 2.89
C ILE A 530 16.36 15.30 3.14
N GLY A 531 15.54 16.30 3.45
CA GLY A 531 14.09 16.17 3.56
C GLY A 531 13.37 17.20 2.68
N THR A 532 12.19 16.83 2.20
CA THR A 532 11.24 17.79 1.62
C THR A 532 9.81 17.45 2.01
N GLY A 533 9.05 18.48 2.37
CA GLY A 533 7.67 18.38 2.83
C GLY A 533 6.96 19.73 2.73
N MET A 534 5.93 19.95 3.53
CA MET A 534 5.25 21.23 3.72
C MET A 534 5.82 21.96 4.94
N THR A 535 5.64 23.27 5.05
CA THR A 535 5.98 24.05 6.27
C THR A 535 5.37 23.48 7.55
N THR A 536 4.12 23.03 7.49
CA THR A 536 3.39 22.40 8.59
C THR A 536 4.12 21.20 9.19
N ASP A 537 4.82 20.43 8.35
CA ASP A 537 5.55 19.23 8.74
C ASP A 537 6.71 19.52 9.71
N LEU A 538 7.20 20.75 9.70
CA LEU A 538 8.31 21.19 10.56
C LEU A 538 7.84 21.73 11.91
N VAL A 539 6.54 21.94 12.15
CA VAL A 539 6.03 22.60 13.37
C VAL A 539 6.39 21.82 14.64
N ASP A 540 6.35 20.49 14.59
CA ASP A 540 6.68 19.64 15.74
C ASP A 540 8.18 19.74 16.14
N PHE A 541 9.05 20.14 15.21
CA PHE A 541 10.50 20.27 15.41
C PHE A 541 10.95 21.72 15.60
N ILE A 542 10.28 22.64 14.89
CA ILE A 542 10.58 24.07 14.84
C ILE A 542 9.22 24.79 14.94
N PRO A 543 8.73 25.04 16.17
CA PRO A 543 7.39 25.59 16.39
C PRO A 543 7.11 26.89 15.64
N GLN A 544 8.14 27.70 15.37
CA GLN A 544 8.03 28.96 14.62
C GLN A 544 7.47 28.78 13.21
N TYR A 545 7.54 27.59 12.61
CA TYR A 545 6.90 27.33 11.31
C TYR A 545 5.37 27.43 11.34
N ALA A 546 4.76 27.41 12.53
CA ALA A 546 3.33 27.65 12.72
C ALA A 546 2.87 29.01 12.15
N VAL A 547 3.79 29.96 11.96
CA VAL A 547 3.47 31.22 11.27
C VAL A 547 2.92 31.01 9.87
N PHE A 548 3.30 29.95 9.16
CA PHE A 548 2.78 29.64 7.83
C PHE A 548 1.45 28.87 7.84
N ASP A 549 1.03 28.34 8.99
CA ASP A 549 -0.26 27.65 9.16
C ASP A 549 -1.40 28.63 9.46
N MET A 550 -1.11 29.93 9.59
CA MET A 550 -2.16 30.93 9.69
C MET A 550 -2.95 30.98 8.37
N PRO A 551 -4.28 30.83 8.43
CA PRO A 551 -5.10 30.84 7.22
C PRO A 551 -5.22 32.26 6.65
N ASN A 552 -5.35 32.33 5.32
CA ASN A 552 -5.56 33.53 4.53
C ASN A 552 -4.44 34.58 4.66
N LEU A 553 -3.18 34.12 4.82
CA LEU A 553 -2.01 35.00 4.89
C LEU A 553 -1.73 35.74 3.58
N PHE A 554 -1.83 35.03 2.46
CA PHE A 554 -1.42 35.51 1.15
C PHE A 554 -2.64 35.73 0.27
N ASP A 555 -2.65 36.83 -0.48
CA ASP A 555 -3.70 37.14 -1.46
C ASP A 555 -3.62 36.21 -2.68
N ASP A 556 -2.39 35.87 -3.10
CA ASP A 556 -2.11 34.98 -4.23
C ASP A 556 -0.72 34.32 -4.13
N VAL A 557 -0.42 33.44 -5.10
CA VAL A 557 0.85 32.72 -5.17
C VAL A 557 2.04 33.64 -5.44
N LYS A 558 1.86 34.76 -6.14
CA LYS A 558 2.94 35.71 -6.42
C LYS A 558 3.38 36.40 -5.14
N GLN A 559 2.42 36.84 -4.32
CA GLN A 559 2.69 37.44 -3.01
C GLN A 559 3.41 36.46 -2.09
N MET A 560 2.94 35.20 -2.04
CA MET A 560 3.57 34.13 -1.28
C MET A 560 5.04 33.93 -1.70
N ARG A 561 5.31 33.79 -3.01
CA ARG A 561 6.67 33.64 -3.53
C ARG A 561 7.56 34.85 -3.29
N ALA A 562 7.01 36.07 -3.35
CA ALA A 562 7.76 37.30 -3.05
C ALA A 562 8.24 37.33 -1.58
N VAL A 563 7.41 36.87 -0.65
CA VAL A 563 7.82 36.73 0.77
C VAL A 563 8.88 35.63 0.93
N LEU A 564 8.69 34.48 0.27
CA LEU A 564 9.60 33.32 0.33
C LEU A 564 10.92 33.51 -0.41
N SER A 565 11.05 34.52 -1.27
CA SER A 565 12.30 34.92 -1.92
C SER A 565 12.92 36.19 -1.32
N GLY A 566 12.22 36.83 -0.38
CA GLY A 566 12.68 38.01 0.34
C GLY A 566 13.54 37.69 1.56
N ASN A 567 13.57 38.61 2.51
CA ASN A 567 14.43 38.51 3.71
C ASN A 567 13.86 37.59 4.82
N PHE A 568 12.57 37.26 4.78
CA PHE A 568 11.93 36.46 5.83
C PHE A 568 12.49 35.03 5.96
N PRO A 569 12.75 34.28 4.87
CA PRO A 569 13.51 33.02 4.89
C PRO A 569 14.79 33.04 5.72
N THR A 570 15.57 34.13 5.67
CA THR A 570 16.81 34.27 6.44
C THR A 570 16.56 34.28 7.94
N ILE A 571 15.44 34.87 8.37
CA ILE A 571 15.00 34.85 9.78
C ILE A 571 14.58 33.42 10.16
N MET A 572 13.78 32.75 9.33
CA MET A 572 13.35 31.37 9.56
C MET A 572 14.51 30.39 9.62
N ASN A 573 15.56 30.59 8.82
CA ASN A 573 16.72 29.71 8.79
C ASN A 573 17.52 29.71 10.10
N GLN A 574 17.42 30.77 10.92
CA GLN A 574 18.01 30.78 12.27
C GLN A 574 17.33 29.75 13.18
N TYR A 575 16.01 29.63 13.07
CA TYR A 575 15.23 28.63 13.80
C TYR A 575 15.44 27.22 13.24
N CYS A 576 15.55 27.08 11.91
CA CYS A 576 15.96 25.82 11.28
C CYS A 576 17.28 25.30 11.86
N ASN A 577 18.30 26.16 11.90
CA ASN A 577 19.61 25.78 12.42
C ASN A 577 19.59 25.48 13.93
N ALA A 578 18.67 26.06 14.69
CA ALA A 578 18.46 25.67 16.09
C ALA A 578 17.78 24.29 16.20
N GLY A 579 16.87 23.96 15.27
CA GLY A 579 16.17 22.68 15.18
C GLY A 579 16.92 21.55 14.48
N GLY A 580 18.20 21.74 14.13
CA GLY A 580 19.06 20.69 13.57
C GLY A 580 18.98 20.53 12.05
N ILE A 581 18.37 21.47 11.32
CA ILE A 581 18.32 21.45 9.85
C ILE A 581 18.82 22.76 9.24
N GLN A 582 19.42 22.69 8.07
CA GLN A 582 19.72 23.83 7.21
C GLN A 582 18.65 23.91 6.12
N MET A 583 17.96 25.05 6.00
CA MET A 583 17.03 25.26 4.89
C MET A 583 17.81 25.53 3.59
N LEU A 584 17.46 24.80 2.53
CA LEU A 584 18.05 24.94 1.19
C LEU A 584 17.15 25.73 0.24
N GLY A 585 15.82 25.65 0.40
CA GLY A 585 14.90 26.40 -0.44
C GLY A 585 13.42 26.26 -0.09
N TYR A 586 12.62 27.15 -0.65
CA TYR A 586 11.15 27.15 -0.55
C TYR A 586 10.52 27.18 -1.94
N SER A 587 9.55 26.29 -2.16
CA SER A 587 8.71 26.26 -3.36
C SER A 587 7.24 26.25 -2.93
N ASP A 588 6.30 26.09 -3.86
CA ASP A 588 4.90 25.89 -3.53
C ASP A 588 4.18 24.90 -4.44
N ALA A 589 2.97 24.51 -4.02
CA ALA A 589 1.99 23.79 -4.85
C ALA A 589 0.65 24.54 -4.96
N GLY A 590 0.68 25.88 -4.87
CA GLY A 590 -0.50 26.72 -4.81
C GLY A 590 -1.20 26.68 -3.45
N PHE A 591 -2.52 26.89 -3.44
CA PHE A 591 -3.32 26.88 -2.21
C PHE A 591 -4.02 25.54 -1.99
N ARG A 592 -4.25 25.23 -0.72
CA ARG A 592 -5.00 24.06 -0.27
C ARG A 592 -6.50 24.28 -0.50
N GLN A 593 -7.14 23.28 -1.10
CA GLN A 593 -8.57 23.24 -1.41
C GLN A 593 -9.23 22.15 -0.57
N LEU A 594 -10.54 22.29 -0.33
CA LEU A 594 -11.32 21.24 0.30
C LEU A 594 -11.83 20.27 -0.76
N THR A 595 -11.68 18.96 -0.56
CA THR A 595 -12.46 17.96 -1.31
C THR A 595 -13.48 17.32 -0.39
N THR A 596 -14.65 16.98 -0.94
CA THR A 596 -15.70 16.28 -0.19
C THR A 596 -16.68 15.59 -1.14
N ASN A 597 -17.48 14.67 -0.61
CA ASN A 597 -18.61 14.06 -1.30
C ASN A 597 -19.93 14.81 -1.12
N LYS A 598 -19.93 15.93 -0.37
CA LYS A 598 -21.10 16.79 -0.13
C LYS A 598 -20.83 18.19 -0.68
N ILE A 599 -21.81 18.80 -1.35
CA ILE A 599 -21.68 20.17 -1.86
C ILE A 599 -21.51 21.12 -0.68
N VAL A 600 -20.50 21.98 -0.73
CA VAL A 600 -20.27 23.07 0.22
C VAL A 600 -20.29 24.40 -0.53
N ARG A 601 -21.26 25.25 -0.21
CA ARG A 601 -21.38 26.63 -0.71
C ARG A 601 -21.38 27.66 0.41
N LYS A 602 -21.70 27.25 1.63
CA LYS A 602 -21.71 28.06 2.86
C LYS A 602 -21.19 27.24 4.05
N LEU A 603 -20.84 27.90 5.16
CA LEU A 603 -20.28 27.23 6.34
C LEU A 603 -21.22 26.19 6.96
N ASP A 604 -22.54 26.41 6.95
CA ASP A 604 -23.52 25.43 7.44
C ASP A 604 -23.37 24.06 6.78
N ASP A 605 -22.93 24.01 5.53
CA ASP A 605 -22.80 22.78 4.78
C ASP A 605 -21.67 21.89 5.34
N LEU A 606 -20.70 22.47 6.05
CA LEU A 606 -19.61 21.74 6.72
C LEU A 606 -20.07 21.02 7.99
N LYS A 607 -21.25 21.36 8.53
CA LYS A 607 -21.70 20.86 9.83
C LYS A 607 -21.80 19.34 9.85
N GLY A 608 -21.02 18.72 10.75
CA GLY A 608 -20.98 17.28 10.92
C GLY A 608 -20.20 16.53 9.84
N GLN A 609 -19.56 17.23 8.89
CA GLN A 609 -18.61 16.60 7.97
C GLN A 609 -17.28 16.36 8.68
N LYS A 610 -16.78 15.13 8.63
CA LYS A 610 -15.46 14.76 9.15
C LYS A 610 -14.40 15.17 8.13
N ILE A 611 -13.75 16.31 8.35
CA ILE A 611 -12.71 16.80 7.45
C ILE A 611 -11.35 16.39 7.98
N ARG A 612 -10.62 15.59 7.20
CA ARG A 612 -9.25 15.25 7.54
C ARG A 612 -8.37 16.47 7.49
N VAL A 613 -7.58 16.63 8.54
CA VAL A 613 -6.54 17.65 8.66
C VAL A 613 -5.20 17.01 9.00
N MET A 614 -4.13 17.80 8.85
CA MET A 614 -2.81 17.43 9.39
C MET A 614 -2.88 17.38 10.92
N THR A 615 -1.97 16.64 11.56
CA THR A 615 -2.05 16.28 12.99
C THR A 615 -1.81 17.45 13.95
N ASN A 616 -1.54 18.64 13.44
CA ASN A 616 -1.21 19.80 14.25
C ASN A 616 -2.47 20.55 14.75
N PRO A 617 -2.36 21.30 15.85
CA PRO A 617 -3.51 21.96 16.47
C PRO A 617 -4.08 23.13 15.66
N TYR A 618 -3.30 23.74 14.74
CA TYR A 618 -3.71 24.90 13.97
C TYR A 618 -4.73 24.54 12.88
N HIS A 619 -4.47 23.46 12.15
CA HIS A 619 -5.42 22.97 11.14
C HIS A 619 -6.70 22.42 11.77
N LEU A 620 -6.59 21.75 12.93
CA LEU A 620 -7.76 21.32 13.71
C LEU A 620 -8.63 22.52 14.11
N ALA A 621 -8.03 23.52 14.76
CA ALA A 621 -8.74 24.72 15.20
C ALA A 621 -9.37 25.51 14.05
N TYR A 622 -8.69 25.57 12.89
CA TYR A 622 -9.24 26.21 11.69
C TYR A 622 -10.55 25.55 11.27
N TRP A 623 -10.54 24.24 11.03
CA TRP A 623 -11.69 23.51 10.50
C TRP A 623 -12.83 23.39 11.52
N ASP A 624 -12.53 23.26 12.81
CA ASP A 624 -13.53 23.31 13.87
C ASP A 624 -14.20 24.69 13.95
N ALA A 625 -13.44 25.78 13.77
CA ALA A 625 -14.01 27.14 13.75
C ALA A 625 -14.93 27.40 12.54
N LEU A 626 -14.73 26.67 11.44
CA LEU A 626 -15.63 26.66 10.29
C LEU A 626 -16.87 25.78 10.47
N GLY A 627 -16.95 25.00 11.56
CA GLY A 627 -18.08 24.14 11.88
C GLY A 627 -17.97 22.70 11.37
N ALA A 628 -16.83 22.30 10.81
CA ALA A 628 -16.54 20.91 10.47
C ALA A 628 -16.18 20.09 11.74
N ALA A 629 -16.18 18.77 11.62
CA ALA A 629 -15.57 17.87 12.61
C ALA A 629 -14.14 17.54 12.16
N ALA A 630 -13.15 18.32 12.59
CA ALA A 630 -11.78 18.12 12.14
C ALA A 630 -11.20 16.80 12.68
N THR A 631 -10.59 15.99 11.81
CA THR A 631 -10.06 14.66 12.16
C THR A 631 -8.57 14.58 11.81
N PRO A 632 -7.66 14.49 12.79
CA PRO A 632 -6.22 14.42 12.52
C PRO A 632 -5.84 13.02 11.99
N MET A 633 -5.05 12.95 10.92
CA MET A 633 -4.65 11.68 10.28
C MET A 633 -3.36 11.85 9.46
N GLN A 634 -2.52 10.81 9.37
CA GLN A 634 -1.29 10.87 8.57
C GLN A 634 -1.60 10.96 7.06
N PHE A 635 -0.70 11.61 6.31
CA PHE A 635 -0.92 11.86 4.88
C PHE A 635 -1.11 10.56 4.06
N THR A 636 -0.32 9.53 4.35
CA THR A 636 -0.38 8.22 3.69
C THR A 636 -1.69 7.46 3.94
N GLU A 637 -2.47 7.88 4.93
CA GLU A 637 -3.74 7.23 5.30
C GLU A 637 -4.95 7.91 4.64
N VAL A 638 -4.80 9.12 4.07
CA VAL A 638 -5.91 9.97 3.63
C VAL A 638 -6.76 9.32 2.55
N PHE A 639 -6.13 8.79 1.50
CA PHE A 639 -6.88 8.14 0.40
C PHE A 639 -7.73 6.99 0.94
N MET A 640 -7.16 6.15 1.81
CA MET A 640 -7.89 5.06 2.44
C MET A 640 -9.00 5.59 3.35
N GLY A 641 -8.74 6.60 4.17
CA GLY A 641 -9.77 7.19 5.04
C GLY A 641 -10.99 7.70 4.25
N LEU A 642 -10.77 8.36 3.10
CA LEU A 642 -11.83 8.82 2.20
C LEU A 642 -12.55 7.66 1.53
N GLN A 643 -11.80 6.70 0.98
CA GLN A 643 -12.37 5.52 0.30
C GLN A 643 -13.26 4.71 1.25
N GLN A 644 -12.96 4.73 2.55
CA GLN A 644 -13.67 3.97 3.57
C GLN A 644 -14.72 4.80 4.34
N GLY A 645 -14.87 6.09 4.03
CA GLY A 645 -15.84 6.96 4.70
C GLY A 645 -15.56 7.21 6.18
N THR A 646 -14.36 6.92 6.69
CA THR A 646 -13.97 7.28 8.06
C THR A 646 -13.82 8.79 8.21
N ILE A 647 -13.53 9.46 7.09
CA ILE A 647 -13.54 10.91 6.87
C ILE A 647 -14.42 11.22 5.63
N ASP A 648 -15.14 12.34 5.65
CA ASP A 648 -16.03 12.76 4.55
C ASP A 648 -15.28 13.56 3.46
N GLY A 649 -14.21 14.23 3.86
CA GLY A 649 -13.44 15.13 3.02
C GLY A 649 -12.05 15.39 3.60
N GLN A 650 -11.23 16.12 2.85
CA GLN A 650 -9.87 16.47 3.24
C GLN A 650 -9.47 17.79 2.59
N GLU A 651 -8.33 18.33 2.99
CA GLU A 651 -7.80 19.57 2.43
C GLU A 651 -6.36 19.40 1.89
N ASN A 652 -6.11 19.80 0.64
CA ASN A 652 -4.80 19.71 -0.04
C ASN A 652 -4.77 20.52 -1.34
N PRO A 653 -3.58 20.83 -1.91
CA PRO A 653 -3.49 21.42 -3.24
C PRO A 653 -3.89 20.43 -4.34
N TYR A 654 -4.27 20.92 -5.52
CA TYR A 654 -4.62 20.10 -6.68
C TYR A 654 -3.57 19.03 -7.02
N MET A 655 -2.28 19.36 -6.86
CA MET A 655 -1.18 18.41 -7.04
C MET A 655 -1.33 17.17 -6.16
N ASN A 656 -1.61 17.34 -4.87
CA ASN A 656 -1.75 16.21 -3.95
C ASN A 656 -3.09 15.49 -4.12
N ILE A 657 -4.15 16.21 -4.51
CA ILE A 657 -5.44 15.61 -4.84
C ILE A 657 -5.22 14.57 -5.95
N VAL A 658 -4.62 14.98 -7.08
CA VAL A 658 -4.37 14.10 -8.21
C VAL A 658 -3.29 13.05 -7.92
N GLY A 659 -2.17 13.48 -7.34
CA GLY A 659 -1.02 12.59 -7.08
C GLY A 659 -1.31 11.45 -6.10
N ASN A 660 -2.39 11.54 -5.31
CA ASN A 660 -2.83 10.50 -4.39
C ASN A 660 -4.20 9.92 -4.76
N ASN A 661 -4.65 10.16 -5.99
CA ASN A 661 -5.92 9.63 -6.53
C ASN A 661 -7.16 10.06 -5.73
N VAL A 662 -7.10 11.16 -4.97
CA VAL A 662 -8.23 11.62 -4.13
C VAL A 662 -9.46 11.94 -4.97
N GLN A 663 -9.28 12.42 -6.20
CA GLN A 663 -10.35 12.64 -7.19
C GLN A 663 -11.12 11.36 -7.56
N GLU A 664 -10.55 10.16 -7.35
CA GLU A 664 -11.27 8.91 -7.62
C GLU A 664 -12.36 8.62 -6.56
N VAL A 665 -12.26 9.23 -5.38
CA VAL A 665 -13.09 8.93 -4.20
C VAL A 665 -13.82 10.16 -3.64
N GLN A 666 -13.74 11.28 -4.33
CA GLN A 666 -14.39 12.55 -4.00
C GLN A 666 -15.24 13.01 -5.19
N LYS A 667 -16.18 13.94 -4.96
CA LYS A 667 -17.09 14.45 -6.01
C LYS A 667 -16.95 15.93 -6.25
N TYR A 668 -16.49 16.67 -5.23
CA TYR A 668 -16.44 18.12 -5.24
C TYR A 668 -15.07 18.58 -4.79
N VAL A 669 -14.53 19.57 -5.49
CA VAL A 669 -13.38 20.37 -5.04
C VAL A 669 -13.88 21.78 -4.78
N ILE A 670 -13.81 22.23 -3.54
CA ILE A 670 -14.27 23.54 -3.06
C ILE A 670 -13.05 24.44 -2.93
N GLU A 671 -13.04 25.53 -3.72
CA GLU A 671 -11.90 26.44 -3.80
C GLU A 671 -11.85 27.40 -2.61
N THR A 672 -11.45 26.87 -1.45
CA THR A 672 -11.32 27.62 -0.20
C THR A 672 -10.08 28.50 -0.19
N ASN A 673 -9.03 28.14 -0.93
CA ASN A 673 -7.75 28.87 -1.03
C ASN A 673 -7.18 29.32 0.33
N HIS A 674 -7.43 28.54 1.38
CA HIS A 674 -7.35 29.05 2.75
C HIS A 674 -5.93 29.05 3.33
N ILE A 675 -5.06 28.15 2.87
CA ILE A 675 -3.66 28.06 3.31
C ILE A 675 -2.78 27.84 2.08
N GLY A 676 -1.66 28.57 2.00
CA GLY A 676 -0.64 28.33 0.98
C GLY A 676 0.09 27.02 1.25
N HIS A 677 0.19 26.15 0.24
CA HIS A 677 0.95 24.90 0.34
C HIS A 677 2.43 25.18 0.06
N ILE A 678 3.14 25.65 1.07
CA ILE A 678 4.56 26.01 0.97
C ILE A 678 5.41 24.75 1.15
N ILE A 679 6.17 24.43 0.12
CA ILE A 679 7.10 23.31 0.09
C ILE A 679 8.43 23.75 0.73
N THR A 680 8.96 22.91 1.62
CA THR A 680 10.28 23.07 2.22
C THR A 680 11.26 22.07 1.62
N PHE A 681 12.52 22.49 1.47
CA PHE A 681 13.63 21.66 1.02
C PHE A 681 14.83 21.94 1.92
N PHE A 682 15.25 20.94 2.69
CA PHE A 682 16.21 21.13 3.76
C PHE A 682 17.18 19.95 3.88
N MET A 683 18.31 20.21 4.52
CA MET A 683 19.37 19.25 4.79
C MET A 683 19.62 19.14 6.30
N ASN A 684 20.16 18.01 6.75
CA ASN A 684 20.73 17.93 8.09
C ASN A 684 21.78 19.04 8.28
N LYS A 685 21.67 19.77 9.39
CA LYS A 685 22.55 20.92 9.68
C LYS A 685 24.02 20.52 9.80
N ASP A 686 24.30 19.45 10.53
CA ASP A 686 25.68 19.03 10.83
C ASP A 686 26.37 18.52 9.57
N VAL A 687 25.64 17.77 8.73
CA VAL A 687 26.11 17.39 7.39
C VAL A 687 26.44 18.63 6.59
N TYR A 688 25.53 19.60 6.48
CA TYR A 688 25.74 20.83 5.71
C TYR A 688 26.95 21.65 6.20
N HIS A 689 27.11 21.83 7.51
CA HIS A 689 28.23 22.59 8.06
C HIS A 689 29.57 21.84 8.07
N SER A 690 29.54 20.50 7.95
CA SER A 690 30.76 19.70 7.74
C SER A 690 31.35 19.85 6.34
N LEU A 691 30.59 20.39 5.37
CA LEU A 691 31.03 20.56 4.00
C LEU A 691 32.11 21.66 3.87
N PRO A 692 33.14 21.44 3.03
CA PRO A 692 34.05 22.51 2.61
C PRO A 692 33.32 23.68 1.98
N GLU A 693 33.87 24.89 2.10
CA GLU A 693 33.23 26.12 1.62
C GLU A 693 32.81 26.07 0.15
N ASN A 694 33.69 25.57 -0.73
CA ASN A 694 33.42 25.43 -2.16
C ASN A 694 32.26 24.44 -2.43
N VAL A 695 32.21 23.34 -1.69
CA VAL A 695 31.14 22.34 -1.81
C VAL A 695 29.83 22.90 -1.30
N ARG A 696 29.86 23.64 -0.18
CA ARG A 696 28.68 24.28 0.40
C ARG A 696 28.09 25.35 -0.51
N GLN A 697 28.95 26.20 -1.10
CA GLN A 697 28.52 27.16 -2.11
C GLN A 697 27.87 26.48 -3.31
N LEU A 698 28.43 25.35 -3.78
CA LEU A 698 27.83 24.59 -4.88
C LEU A 698 26.46 24.02 -4.50
N VAL A 699 26.29 23.54 -3.26
CA VAL A 699 24.99 23.10 -2.74
C VAL A 699 23.97 24.23 -2.78
N ASP A 700 24.33 25.43 -2.30
CA ASP A 700 23.44 26.60 -2.29
C ASP A 700 23.03 27.03 -3.70
N GLU A 701 23.99 27.09 -4.63
CA GLU A 701 23.72 27.46 -6.04
C GLU A 701 22.81 26.44 -6.74
N CYS A 702 23.08 25.14 -6.54
CA CYS A 702 22.23 24.06 -7.07
C CYS A 702 20.83 24.06 -6.45
N ALA A 703 20.72 24.31 -5.14
CA ALA A 703 19.44 24.35 -4.45
C ALA A 703 18.58 25.54 -4.89
N ALA A 704 19.21 26.70 -5.10
CA ALA A 704 18.53 27.89 -5.62
C ALA A 704 18.00 27.65 -7.04
N ALA A 705 18.81 27.04 -7.93
CA ALA A 705 18.38 26.69 -9.29
C ALA A 705 17.24 25.66 -9.28
N ALA A 706 17.34 24.62 -8.46
CA ALA A 706 16.30 23.62 -8.27
C ALA A 706 14.98 24.23 -7.77
N THR A 707 15.06 25.17 -6.84
CA THR A 707 13.89 25.90 -6.32
C THR A 707 13.23 26.74 -7.40
N ALA A 708 14.01 27.44 -8.24
CA ALA A 708 13.49 28.20 -9.37
C ALA A 708 12.78 27.29 -10.39
N TYR A 709 13.36 26.12 -10.68
CA TYR A 709 12.73 25.10 -11.51
C TYR A 709 11.41 24.59 -10.92
N GLY A 710 11.38 24.27 -9.62
CA GLY A 710 10.17 23.83 -8.91
C GLY A 710 9.03 24.85 -9.02
N ASN A 711 9.32 26.12 -8.76
CA ASN A 711 8.36 27.22 -8.86
C ASN A 711 7.81 27.39 -10.29
N ALA A 712 8.66 27.27 -11.32
CA ALA A 712 8.22 27.34 -12.71
C ALA A 712 7.26 26.18 -13.07
N LYS A 713 7.53 24.97 -12.56
CA LYS A 713 6.66 23.81 -12.79
C LYS A 713 5.36 23.88 -11.98
N ALA A 714 5.34 24.55 -10.83
CA ALA A 714 4.15 24.70 -10.00
C ALA A 714 3.00 25.41 -10.74
N ASP A 715 3.28 26.48 -11.50
CA ASP A 715 2.24 27.24 -12.20
C ASP A 715 1.55 26.42 -13.30
N ALA A 716 2.33 25.65 -14.05
CA ALA A 716 1.79 24.73 -15.06
C ALA A 716 1.00 23.59 -14.41
N SER A 717 1.50 23.06 -13.29
CA SER A 717 0.92 21.90 -12.63
C SER A 717 -0.45 22.19 -12.03
N ILE A 718 -0.67 23.36 -11.42
CA ILE A 718 -1.98 23.73 -10.84
C ILE A 718 -3.09 23.67 -11.90
N LYS A 719 -2.85 24.24 -13.09
CA LYS A 719 -3.82 24.21 -14.20
C LYS A 719 -4.07 22.79 -14.70
N GLN A 720 -2.99 22.03 -14.89
CA GLN A 720 -3.06 20.65 -15.35
C GLN A 720 -3.83 19.75 -14.37
N TYR A 721 -3.48 19.79 -13.08
CA TYR A 721 -4.11 18.94 -12.07
C TYR A 721 -5.57 19.31 -11.82
N LYS A 722 -5.91 20.61 -11.87
CA LYS A 722 -7.32 21.03 -11.85
C LYS A 722 -8.11 20.44 -13.01
N GLN A 723 -7.54 20.42 -14.22
CA GLN A 723 -8.20 19.79 -15.37
C GLN A 723 -8.36 18.28 -15.19
N ILE A 724 -7.37 17.59 -14.60
CA ILE A 724 -7.49 16.15 -14.31
C ILE A 724 -8.62 15.85 -13.33
N CYS A 725 -8.82 16.68 -12.30
CA CYS A 725 -9.98 16.55 -11.41
C CYS A 725 -11.31 16.66 -12.20
N ILE A 726 -11.42 17.65 -13.08
CA ILE A 726 -12.62 17.84 -13.94
C ILE A 726 -12.83 16.62 -14.84
N ASP A 727 -11.78 16.12 -15.47
CA ASP A 727 -11.83 14.96 -16.37
C ASP A 727 -12.22 13.67 -15.63
N ALA A 728 -11.83 13.55 -14.35
CA ALA A 728 -12.25 12.47 -13.45
C ALA A 728 -13.72 12.59 -13.00
N GLY A 729 -14.37 13.72 -13.27
CA GLY A 729 -15.77 13.97 -12.95
C GLY A 729 -16.01 14.82 -11.70
N ASP A 730 -14.96 15.39 -11.09
CA ASP A 730 -15.11 16.32 -9.97
C ASP A 730 -15.79 17.61 -10.42
N GLN A 731 -16.70 18.11 -9.58
CA GLN A 731 -17.26 19.45 -9.74
C GLN A 731 -16.43 20.45 -8.94
N ILE A 732 -15.81 21.40 -9.64
CA ILE A 732 -15.10 22.51 -9.01
C ILE A 732 -16.11 23.58 -8.58
N ILE A 733 -16.11 23.93 -7.29
CA ILE A 733 -16.98 24.95 -6.70
C ILE A 733 -16.15 26.12 -6.22
N THR A 734 -16.31 27.26 -6.87
CA THR A 734 -15.81 28.55 -6.39
C THR A 734 -16.83 29.14 -5.40
N LEU A 735 -16.36 29.53 -4.21
CA LEU A 735 -17.20 30.11 -3.16
C LEU A 735 -17.56 31.57 -3.45
N ASP A 736 -18.72 31.99 -2.96
CA ASP A 736 -19.11 33.41 -3.01
C ASP A 736 -18.14 34.26 -2.18
N PRO A 737 -17.75 35.46 -2.63
CA PRO A 737 -16.89 36.36 -1.87
C PRO A 737 -17.35 36.61 -0.42
N SER A 738 -18.65 36.65 -0.15
CA SER A 738 -19.17 36.84 1.21
C SER A 738 -18.83 35.65 2.13
N VAL A 739 -18.85 34.43 1.59
CA VAL A 739 -18.51 33.20 2.32
C VAL A 739 -17.01 33.12 2.54
N VAL A 740 -16.21 33.54 1.56
CA VAL A 740 -14.74 33.64 1.70
C VAL A 740 -14.39 34.62 2.83
N GLU A 741 -15.09 35.76 2.93
CA GLU A 741 -14.89 36.71 4.01
C GLU A 741 -15.29 36.14 5.38
N GLU A 742 -16.40 35.39 5.46
CA GLU A 742 -16.80 34.70 6.69
C GLU A 742 -15.74 33.68 7.14
N ILE A 743 -15.22 32.88 6.20
CA ILE A 743 -14.12 31.94 6.44
C ILE A 743 -12.88 32.67 6.99
N ARG A 744 -12.51 33.81 6.40
CA ARG A 744 -11.38 34.64 6.87
C ARG A 744 -11.58 35.14 8.29
N GLN A 745 -12.78 35.59 8.64
CA GLN A 745 -13.08 36.05 10.00
C GLN A 745 -12.98 34.93 11.02
N LYS A 746 -13.51 33.74 10.71
CA LYS A 746 -13.42 32.56 11.58
C LYS A 746 -11.98 32.06 11.73
N GLY A 747 -11.17 32.14 10.67
CA GLY A 747 -9.76 31.74 10.68
C GLY A 747 -8.86 32.56 11.60
N LYS A 748 -9.29 33.75 12.06
CA LYS A 748 -8.52 34.59 12.99
C LYS A 748 -8.21 33.91 14.33
N VAL A 749 -8.97 32.90 14.73
CA VAL A 749 -8.67 32.11 15.94
C VAL A 749 -7.28 31.48 15.86
N VAL A 750 -6.88 31.01 14.67
CA VAL A 750 -5.56 30.40 14.46
C VAL A 750 -4.46 31.45 14.55
N GLN A 751 -4.68 32.66 14.02
CA GLN A 751 -3.71 33.76 14.15
C GLN A 751 -3.45 34.11 15.62
N GLN A 752 -4.47 34.10 16.46
CA GLN A 752 -4.34 34.31 17.90
C GLN A 752 -3.59 33.16 18.58
N MET A 753 -3.87 31.91 18.20
CA MET A 753 -3.16 30.74 18.70
C MET A 753 -1.67 30.80 18.35
N VAL A 754 -1.33 31.05 17.08
CA VAL A 754 0.06 31.16 16.63
C VAL A 754 0.79 32.27 17.39
N ARG A 755 0.20 33.47 17.53
CA ARG A 755 0.81 34.57 18.32
C ARG A 755 1.06 34.18 19.78
N ARG A 756 0.14 33.44 20.40
CA ARG A 756 0.28 32.95 21.77
C ARG A 756 1.40 31.91 21.88
N ASP A 757 1.49 31.00 20.92
CA ASP A 757 2.35 29.82 21.01
C ASP A 757 3.80 30.13 20.58
N VAL A 758 4.01 30.97 19.56
CA VAL A 758 5.36 31.28 19.02
C VAL A 758 5.81 32.72 19.26
N GLY A 759 4.93 33.57 19.79
CA GLY A 759 5.21 34.96 20.14
C GLY A 759 4.96 35.97 19.02
N ASN A 760 4.68 37.22 19.40
CA ASN A 760 4.32 38.29 18.46
C ASN A 760 5.44 38.68 17.50
N LYS A 761 6.71 38.64 17.94
CA LYS A 761 7.85 39.15 17.15
C LYS A 761 7.96 38.51 15.78
N ILE A 762 7.94 37.18 15.70
CA ILE A 762 8.10 36.46 14.42
C ILE A 762 6.87 36.62 13.53
N VAL A 763 5.69 36.70 14.14
CA VAL A 763 4.42 36.96 13.43
C VAL A 763 4.44 38.35 12.82
N ASP A 764 4.86 39.38 13.58
CA ASP A 764 4.94 40.76 13.09
C ASP A 764 5.97 40.88 11.96
N GLN A 765 7.11 40.21 12.06
CA GLN A 765 8.11 40.13 10.98
C GLN A 765 7.56 39.51 9.70
N LEU A 766 6.74 38.45 9.80
CA LEU A 766 6.07 37.87 8.63
C LEU A 766 5.05 38.85 8.03
N MET A 767 4.22 39.47 8.87
CA MET A 767 3.20 40.43 8.42
C MET A 767 3.84 41.65 7.75
N ASP A 768 4.96 42.15 8.26
CA ASP A 768 5.73 43.23 7.65
C ASP A 768 6.30 42.82 6.29
N ALA A 769 6.82 41.59 6.18
CA ALA A 769 7.30 41.05 4.90
C ALA A 769 6.16 40.96 3.87
N ILE A 770 4.98 40.48 4.26
CA ILE A 770 3.78 40.46 3.41
C ILE A 770 3.39 41.88 3.01
N ALA A 771 3.36 42.83 3.94
CA ALA A 771 2.98 44.22 3.65
C ALA A 771 3.94 44.92 2.67
N GLN A 772 5.23 44.58 2.70
CA GLN A 772 6.23 45.13 1.77
C GLN A 772 5.99 44.69 0.32
N THR A 773 5.48 43.48 0.11
CA THR A 773 5.16 43.00 -1.25
C THR A 773 4.00 43.75 -1.91
N LYS A 774 3.11 44.38 -1.13
CA LYS A 774 2.01 45.20 -1.67
C LYS A 774 2.46 46.58 -2.18
N LYS A 775 3.69 46.98 -1.86
CA LYS A 775 4.28 48.28 -2.26
C LYS A 775 5.18 48.17 -3.50
N GLN A 776 5.43 46.97 -3.98
CA GLN A 776 6.18 46.63 -5.19
C GLN A 776 5.21 46.16 -6.27
#